data_AF-A0A669BID2-F1
#
_entry.id   AF-A0A669BID2-F1
#
_cell.length_a   1.000
_cell.length_b   1.000
_cell.length_c   1.000
_cell.angle_alpha   90.00
_cell.angle_beta   90.00
_cell.angle_gamma   90.00
#
_symmetry.space_group_name_H-M   'P 1'
#
loop_
_entity.id
_entity.type
_entity.pdbx_description
1 polymer ?
#
loop_
_entity_poly.entity_id
_entity_poly.type
_entity_poly.pdbx_seq_one_letter_code
_entity_poly.pdbx_strand_id
1 'polypeptide(L)'
;MSFSIRMQHWGLNTYLYGPKDDLKHRLLWREVYSPEEEGQLRTLIVEAQSRGLRFVYALSPGQDIVFSSSCDLTLLKRKLRQVSDLGCQAFAILFDDIDHSMCQADSEAFTSFAHAQVTVTNEIYRFLGEPPVFLFCPTEYCGSLCSPSVSKSPYLQTVGEDLLPNITVIWTGSKVISRKLSLESLAEVESVLQRPPLIWDNLHANDYDSRRLFLGPFKGREPQLRNHLRGLLLNPNCEFEANYIPLHTLGSWHRAGKEDTKGEGSNEECEYCPDRALSAALKDWMEELNQPLQAGREGEKRKSYQSCQPIQQPPGTKPGAPAAGGRGQKAQGRGLCGGKGLLSESQVRLLVGLHYLPHEHGPSAQKLLQDLTWLKTNCQLVSTNSKKAAPQKVDEWRGRASRFLSLCEDIAQLHCSVVGGNNRAVLYDLYPYVWDLRNTALVAKAFICWLGKDRSNILLYYQCDALDSALSEPWAFKGGVSGEVQMLLPVGSSSELFTHPPPLFPTSRLYNIRPYHSKDKVELYRMVRQLHLRTQGGPESSAAHPDVIGDRCLGPCLALCPEYSFILEDELGVCGCVLGILDVRSFAKRCQASWIPAMRDKYPPKMNGTHPNTQDQGEYPDSLLYHFPSQLRLDALPELVDISISRTLLTALLTALKANGSQGVFCEVQPTDRQRLEFLTKLGFLEILRGEARSREGVVLGRLL
;
A
#
# COMPACT_ATOMS: atom_id res chain seq x y z
N MET A 1 14.74 -3.41 -19.25
CA MET A 1 15.75 -2.56 -19.93
C MET A 1 16.21 -1.45 -18.98
N SER A 2 17.37 -0.80 -19.21
CA SER A 2 17.73 0.39 -18.41
C SER A 2 16.79 1.56 -18.71
N PHE A 3 16.64 2.47 -17.74
CA PHE A 3 15.77 3.65 -17.85
C PHE A 3 16.04 4.49 -19.11
N SER A 4 17.31 4.75 -19.40
CA SER A 4 17.74 5.57 -20.54
C SER A 4 17.34 4.96 -21.89
N ILE A 5 17.36 3.63 -22.00
CA ILE A 5 16.90 2.89 -23.19
C ILE A 5 15.39 3.04 -23.36
N ARG A 6 14.61 2.89 -22.29
CA ARG A 6 13.14 3.08 -22.33
C ARG A 6 12.79 4.50 -22.79
N MET A 7 13.44 5.51 -22.21
CA MET A 7 13.23 6.92 -22.60
C MET A 7 13.53 7.17 -24.08
N GLN A 8 14.68 6.70 -24.57
CA GLN A 8 15.07 6.85 -25.98
C GLN A 8 14.05 6.18 -26.90
N HIS A 9 13.64 4.94 -26.58
CA HIS A 9 12.67 4.18 -27.37
C HIS A 9 11.31 4.90 -27.46
N TRP A 10 10.88 5.54 -26.38
CA TRP A 10 9.62 6.30 -26.36
C TRP A 10 9.73 7.73 -26.88
N GLY A 11 10.92 8.15 -27.32
CA GLY A 11 11.17 9.48 -27.90
C GLY A 11 11.24 10.61 -26.86
N LEU A 12 11.48 10.27 -25.59
CA LEU A 12 11.78 11.22 -24.51
C LEU A 12 13.26 11.60 -24.55
N ASN A 13 13.62 12.79 -24.06
CA ASN A 13 14.93 13.38 -24.36
C ASN A 13 15.65 14.08 -23.19
N THR A 14 15.06 14.14 -21.99
CA THR A 14 15.64 14.90 -20.88
C THR A 14 15.46 14.14 -19.56
N TYR A 15 16.55 14.01 -18.80
CA TYR A 15 16.57 13.49 -17.44
C TYR A 15 17.07 14.58 -16.49
N LEU A 16 16.23 14.93 -15.51
CA LEU A 16 16.58 15.86 -14.43
C LEU A 16 17.01 15.07 -13.21
N TYR A 17 18.27 15.19 -12.82
CA TYR A 17 18.79 14.64 -11.57
C TYR A 17 18.51 15.62 -10.44
N GLY A 18 17.51 15.31 -9.61
CA GLY A 18 17.18 16.09 -8.41
C GLY A 18 16.54 15.29 -7.27
N PRO A 19 17.09 14.12 -6.88
CA PRO A 19 16.53 13.32 -5.79
C PRO A 19 16.64 14.07 -4.45
N LYS A 20 15.52 14.22 -3.73
CA LYS A 20 15.49 14.92 -2.43
C LYS A 20 16.26 14.19 -1.33
N ASP A 21 16.43 12.87 -1.45
CA ASP A 21 17.17 12.03 -0.49
C ASP A 21 18.68 11.98 -0.74
N ASP A 22 19.19 12.51 -1.86
CA ASP A 22 20.64 12.77 -1.97
C ASP A 22 21.00 13.94 -1.06
N LEU A 23 21.71 13.64 0.04
CA LEU A 23 22.14 14.64 1.00
C LEU A 23 22.88 15.80 0.32
N LYS A 24 23.77 15.53 -0.64
CA LYS A 24 24.58 16.56 -1.30
C LYS A 24 23.85 17.33 -2.40
N HIS A 25 22.63 16.93 -2.73
CA HIS A 25 21.73 17.68 -3.60
C HIS A 25 20.98 18.79 -2.83
N ARG A 26 20.58 18.53 -1.57
CA ARG A 26 19.73 19.42 -0.77
C ARG A 26 20.32 19.76 0.61
N LEU A 27 20.42 18.81 1.53
CA LEU A 27 20.76 19.07 2.94
C LEU A 27 22.21 19.54 3.14
N LEU A 28 23.15 18.97 2.39
CA LEU A 28 24.59 19.21 2.43
C LEU A 28 25.07 19.80 1.10
N TRP A 29 24.28 20.69 0.49
CA TRP A 29 24.54 21.24 -0.85
C TRP A 29 25.91 21.94 -0.99
N ARG A 30 26.47 22.44 0.12
CA ARG A 30 27.81 23.04 0.19
C ARG A 30 28.94 22.03 0.02
N GLU A 31 28.68 20.75 0.28
CA GLU A 31 29.68 19.69 0.17
C GLU A 31 29.83 19.22 -1.28
N VAL A 32 31.08 19.21 -1.74
CA VAL A 32 31.44 18.62 -3.03
C VAL A 32 31.28 17.10 -3.02
N TYR A 33 31.06 16.51 -4.18
CA TYR A 33 31.09 15.06 -4.33
C TYR A 33 32.51 14.52 -4.07
N SER A 34 32.60 13.36 -3.44
CA SER A 34 33.82 12.57 -3.27
C SER A 34 34.25 11.96 -4.61
N PRO A 35 35.51 11.50 -4.76
CA PRO A 35 35.97 10.87 -6.00
C PRO A 35 35.13 9.67 -6.44
N GLU A 36 34.57 8.92 -5.48
CA GLU A 36 33.70 7.77 -5.74
C GLU A 36 32.34 8.21 -6.30
N GLU A 37 31.72 9.22 -5.68
CA GLU A 37 30.45 9.82 -6.13
C GLU A 37 30.62 10.51 -7.50
N GLU A 38 31.75 11.20 -7.74
CA GLU A 38 32.10 11.76 -9.04
C GLU A 38 32.17 10.69 -10.13
N GLY A 39 32.76 9.53 -9.83
CA GLY A 39 32.82 8.39 -10.76
C GLY A 39 31.44 7.87 -11.14
N GLN A 40 30.53 7.80 -10.16
CA GLN A 40 29.13 7.39 -10.40
C GLN A 40 28.37 8.43 -11.23
N LEU A 41 28.46 9.72 -10.86
CA LEU A 41 27.80 10.81 -11.60
C LEU A 41 28.33 10.94 -13.03
N ARG A 42 29.64 10.83 -13.24
CA ARG A 42 30.24 10.83 -14.58
C ARG A 42 29.70 9.70 -15.43
N THR A 43 29.58 8.50 -14.86
CA THR A 43 29.00 7.33 -15.55
C THR A 43 27.56 7.61 -15.98
N LEU A 44 26.76 8.21 -15.09
CA LEU A 44 25.37 8.57 -15.38
C LEU A 44 25.24 9.63 -16.48
N ILE A 45 26.07 10.68 -16.43
CA ILE A 45 26.12 11.74 -17.44
C ILE A 45 26.46 11.15 -18.82
N VAL A 46 27.52 10.32 -18.89
CA VAL A 46 27.97 9.69 -20.13
C VAL A 46 26.91 8.74 -20.69
N GLU A 47 26.28 7.91 -19.86
CA GLU A 47 25.20 7.01 -20.31
C GLU A 47 24.03 7.81 -20.87
N ALA A 48 23.56 8.87 -20.19
CA ALA A 48 22.49 9.73 -20.69
C ALA A 48 22.84 10.33 -22.06
N GLN A 49 24.02 10.93 -22.19
CA GLN A 49 24.50 11.53 -23.43
C GLN A 49 24.63 10.50 -24.57
N SER A 50 25.14 9.30 -24.28
CA SER A 50 25.27 8.22 -25.28
C SER A 50 23.93 7.76 -25.87
N ARG A 51 22.83 8.00 -25.15
CA ARG A 51 21.46 7.69 -25.56
C ARG A 51 20.72 8.89 -26.17
N GLY A 52 21.40 10.03 -26.33
CA GLY A 52 20.80 11.28 -26.80
C GLY A 52 19.90 11.95 -25.77
N LEU A 53 20.02 11.61 -24.49
CA LEU A 53 19.32 12.27 -23.40
C LEU A 53 20.13 13.47 -22.88
N ARG A 54 19.44 14.58 -22.64
CA ARG A 54 19.98 15.71 -21.90
C ARG A 54 19.97 15.39 -20.42
N PHE A 55 21.14 15.32 -19.81
CA PHE A 55 21.30 15.26 -18.37
C PHE A 55 21.27 16.68 -17.79
N VAL A 56 20.33 16.96 -16.89
CA VAL A 56 20.23 18.23 -16.17
C VAL A 56 20.54 17.97 -14.70
N TYR A 57 21.57 18.64 -14.16
CA TYR A 57 21.91 18.56 -12.74
C TYR A 57 21.18 19.63 -11.95
N ALA A 58 20.30 19.23 -11.02
CA ALA A 58 19.66 20.16 -10.10
C ALA A 58 20.46 20.32 -8.80
N LEU A 59 20.25 21.45 -8.12
CA LEU A 59 20.70 21.68 -6.75
C LEU A 59 19.63 22.46 -5.98
N SER A 60 19.37 22.06 -4.74
CA SER A 60 18.37 22.68 -3.85
C SER A 60 19.02 23.38 -2.64
N PRO A 61 19.62 24.58 -2.80
CA PRO A 61 20.28 25.27 -1.69
C PRO A 61 19.32 25.98 -0.72
N GLY A 62 18.03 26.07 -1.05
CA GLY A 62 17.08 26.97 -0.39
C GLY A 62 16.80 26.74 1.10
N GLN A 63 17.15 25.58 1.68
CA GLN A 63 16.86 25.29 3.09
C GLN A 63 17.65 26.15 4.07
N ASP A 64 18.91 26.48 3.74
CA ASP A 64 19.82 27.13 4.67
C ASP A 64 20.84 28.07 4.00
N ILE A 65 20.64 28.42 2.72
CA ILE A 65 21.46 29.42 2.04
C ILE A 65 21.28 30.80 2.67
N VAL A 66 22.39 31.52 2.86
CA VAL A 66 22.38 32.96 3.11
C VAL A 66 22.70 33.66 1.79
N PHE A 67 21.69 34.23 1.14
CA PHE A 67 21.79 34.74 -0.24
C PHE A 67 22.83 35.86 -0.40
N SER A 68 23.02 36.67 0.64
CA SER A 68 23.97 37.78 0.72
C SER A 68 25.40 37.36 1.05
N SER A 69 25.61 36.09 1.44
CA SER A 69 26.91 35.57 1.83
C SER A 69 27.77 35.25 0.60
N SER A 70 28.89 35.97 0.46
CA SER A 70 29.90 35.69 -0.57
C SER A 70 30.52 34.29 -0.42
N CYS A 71 30.57 33.76 0.81
CA CYS A 71 31.02 32.41 1.10
C CYS A 71 30.08 31.37 0.49
N ASP A 72 28.77 31.50 0.74
CA ASP A 72 27.76 30.58 0.20
C ASP A 72 27.72 30.64 -1.33
N LEU A 73 27.79 31.83 -1.92
CA LEU A 73 27.88 31.99 -3.37
C LEU A 73 29.12 31.29 -3.94
N THR A 74 30.26 31.37 -3.25
CA THR A 74 31.51 30.70 -3.66
C THR A 74 31.39 29.18 -3.59
N LEU A 75 30.77 28.65 -2.53
CA LEU A 75 30.54 27.21 -2.36
C LEU A 75 29.55 26.68 -3.42
N LEU A 76 28.51 27.45 -3.72
CA LEU A 76 27.53 27.14 -4.78
C LEU A 76 28.22 27.03 -6.14
N LYS A 77 29.02 28.04 -6.50
CA LYS A 77 29.84 28.05 -7.73
C LYS A 77 30.79 26.85 -7.78
N ARG A 78 31.49 26.55 -6.68
CA ARG A 78 32.42 25.42 -6.58
C ARG A 78 31.72 24.08 -6.84
N LYS A 79 30.56 23.84 -6.22
CA LYS A 79 29.76 22.62 -6.40
C LYS A 79 29.31 22.45 -7.85
N LEU A 80 28.73 23.49 -8.44
CA LEU A 80 28.24 23.43 -9.83
C LEU A 80 29.38 23.30 -10.84
N ARG A 81 30.53 23.94 -10.58
CA ARG A 81 31.73 23.79 -11.40
C ARG A 81 32.24 22.35 -11.37
N GLN A 82 32.29 21.71 -10.21
CA GLN A 82 32.67 20.29 -10.10
C GLN A 82 31.84 19.42 -11.05
N VAL A 83 30.51 19.57 -11.04
CA VAL A 83 29.62 18.77 -11.90
C VAL A 83 29.75 19.17 -13.38
N SER A 84 30.00 20.45 -13.68
CA SER A 84 30.32 20.90 -15.04
C SER A 84 31.58 20.23 -15.59
N ASP A 85 32.64 20.11 -14.77
CA ASP A 85 33.89 19.45 -15.13
C ASP A 85 33.74 17.91 -15.33
N LEU A 86 32.62 17.32 -14.86
CA LEU A 86 32.25 15.94 -15.19
C LEU A 86 31.67 15.78 -16.59
N GLY A 87 31.33 16.89 -17.28
CA GLY A 87 30.74 16.91 -18.63
C GLY A 87 29.26 17.31 -18.65
N CYS A 88 28.70 17.76 -17.53
CA CYS A 88 27.33 18.28 -17.47
C CYS A 88 27.24 19.68 -18.10
N GLN A 89 26.21 19.91 -18.93
CA GLN A 89 26.02 21.16 -19.67
C GLN A 89 24.64 21.80 -19.40
N ALA A 90 23.83 21.21 -18.54
CA ALA A 90 22.51 21.73 -18.21
C ALA A 90 22.29 21.66 -16.70
N PHE A 91 21.73 22.72 -16.13
CA PHE A 91 21.66 22.90 -14.68
C PHE A 91 20.28 23.36 -14.23
N ALA A 92 19.97 23.15 -12.96
CA ALA A 92 18.78 23.70 -12.33
C ALA A 92 19.08 24.18 -10.90
N ILE A 93 18.47 25.28 -10.48
CA ILE A 93 18.44 25.72 -9.08
C ILE A 93 16.99 25.65 -8.61
N LEU A 94 16.78 24.95 -7.50
CA LEU A 94 15.44 24.66 -6.99
C LEU A 94 15.22 25.32 -5.62
N PHE A 95 14.18 26.14 -5.52
CA PHE A 95 13.73 26.80 -4.30
C PHE A 95 12.34 26.32 -3.87
N ASP A 96 12.02 25.05 -4.11
CA ASP A 96 10.77 24.39 -3.74
C ASP A 96 10.79 23.82 -2.30
N ASP A 97 9.63 23.84 -1.66
CA ASP A 97 9.40 23.34 -0.30
C ASP A 97 10.32 23.96 0.75
N ILE A 98 10.40 25.30 0.75
CA ILE A 98 11.15 26.11 1.72
C ILE A 98 10.25 27.19 2.33
N ASP A 99 10.66 27.69 3.48
CA ASP A 99 9.99 28.84 4.12
C ASP A 99 10.24 30.13 3.31
N HIS A 100 9.32 31.09 3.37
CA HIS A 100 9.42 32.38 2.67
C HIS A 100 10.22 33.42 3.47
N SER A 101 10.73 33.06 4.65
CA SER A 101 11.52 33.93 5.51
C SER A 101 12.97 34.05 5.05
N MET A 102 13.49 35.26 5.19
CA MET A 102 14.91 35.57 5.01
C MET A 102 15.58 35.77 6.36
N CYS A 103 16.86 35.42 6.44
CA CYS A 103 17.67 35.81 7.59
C CYS A 103 17.85 37.34 7.64
N GLN A 104 18.33 37.87 8.78
CA GLN A 104 18.50 39.31 8.95
C GLN A 104 19.44 39.91 7.89
N ALA A 105 20.57 39.26 7.62
CA ALA A 105 21.54 39.73 6.64
C ALA A 105 20.94 39.84 5.23
N ASP A 106 20.11 38.87 4.83
CA ASP A 106 19.44 38.88 3.53
C ASP A 106 18.34 39.95 3.45
N SER A 107 17.64 40.20 4.55
CA SER A 107 16.61 41.24 4.64
C SER A 107 17.19 42.65 4.57
N GLU A 108 18.44 42.84 4.98
CA GLU A 108 19.17 44.10 4.83
C GLU A 108 19.74 44.27 3.39
N ALA A 109 20.03 43.17 2.70
CA ALA A 109 20.64 43.17 1.37
C ALA A 109 19.64 43.14 0.19
N PHE A 110 18.46 42.56 0.38
CA PHE A 110 17.48 42.34 -0.70
C PHE A 110 16.10 42.89 -0.35
N THR A 111 15.42 43.43 -1.35
CA THR A 111 14.07 44.00 -1.23
C THR A 111 12.97 42.96 -1.05
N SER A 112 13.19 41.73 -1.52
CA SER A 112 12.24 40.62 -1.40
C SER A 112 12.94 39.27 -1.51
N PHE A 113 12.23 38.20 -1.11
CA PHE A 113 12.73 36.83 -1.25
C PHE A 113 12.95 36.43 -2.72
N ALA A 114 12.05 36.86 -3.62
CA ALA A 114 12.23 36.67 -5.06
C ALA A 114 13.48 37.36 -5.58
N HIS A 115 13.73 38.62 -5.15
CA HIS A 115 14.91 39.38 -5.57
C HIS A 115 16.21 38.69 -5.14
N ALA A 116 16.27 38.12 -3.93
CA ALA A 116 17.42 37.34 -3.47
C ALA A 116 17.66 36.09 -4.32
N GLN A 117 16.62 35.29 -4.58
CA GLN A 117 16.70 34.08 -5.38
C GLN A 117 17.09 34.36 -6.83
N VAL A 118 16.47 35.36 -7.46
CA VAL A 118 16.76 35.78 -8.84
C VAL A 118 18.20 36.27 -8.96
N THR A 119 18.68 37.08 -7.99
CA THR A 119 20.04 37.60 -8.00
C THR A 119 21.08 36.47 -8.00
N VAL A 120 20.95 35.53 -7.05
CA VAL A 120 21.85 34.37 -6.98
C VAL A 120 21.73 33.49 -8.24
N THR A 121 20.51 33.25 -8.72
CA THR A 121 20.29 32.40 -9.90
C THR A 121 20.92 33.01 -11.16
N ASN A 122 20.72 34.31 -11.40
CA ASN A 122 21.32 35.03 -12.53
C ASN A 122 22.85 35.02 -12.46
N GLU A 123 23.42 35.21 -11.28
CA GLU A 123 24.87 35.16 -11.06
C GLU A 123 25.45 33.77 -11.36
N ILE A 124 24.78 32.71 -10.92
CA ILE A 124 25.18 31.32 -11.22
C ILE A 124 25.04 31.00 -12.70
N TYR A 125 23.95 31.42 -13.35
CA TYR A 125 23.74 31.23 -14.78
C TYR A 125 24.86 31.86 -15.61
N ARG A 126 25.24 33.11 -15.29
CA ARG A 126 26.37 33.80 -15.93
C ARG A 126 27.71 33.14 -15.63
N PHE A 127 27.95 32.74 -14.38
CA PHE A 127 29.18 32.06 -13.97
C PHE A 127 29.43 30.76 -14.76
N LEU A 128 28.37 30.00 -15.04
CA LEU A 128 28.45 28.77 -15.84
C LEU A 128 28.54 29.03 -17.35
N GLY A 129 28.63 30.29 -17.79
CA GLY A 129 28.73 30.65 -19.19
C GLY A 129 27.41 30.56 -19.95
N GLU A 130 26.29 30.87 -19.28
CA GLU A 130 24.96 30.94 -19.87
C GLU A 130 24.56 29.64 -20.62
N PRO A 131 24.53 28.49 -19.93
CA PRO A 131 24.29 27.20 -20.56
C PRO A 131 22.93 27.18 -21.29
N PRO A 132 22.81 26.44 -22.40
CA PRO A 132 21.61 26.45 -23.25
C PRO A 132 20.35 25.93 -22.55
N VAL A 133 20.53 25.18 -21.46
CA VAL A 133 19.44 24.75 -20.57
C VAL A 133 19.83 25.07 -19.14
N PHE A 134 19.12 26.04 -18.56
CA PHE A 134 19.18 26.36 -17.14
C PHE A 134 17.75 26.49 -16.61
N LEU A 135 17.41 25.75 -15.56
CA LEU A 135 16.08 25.73 -14.98
C LEU A 135 16.07 26.43 -13.62
N PHE A 136 14.98 27.11 -13.32
CA PHE A 136 14.71 27.73 -12.03
C PHE A 136 13.37 27.19 -11.51
N CYS A 137 13.37 26.57 -10.32
CA CYS A 137 12.13 26.21 -9.64
C CYS A 137 11.81 27.26 -8.58
N PRO A 138 10.74 28.06 -8.77
CA PRO A 138 10.32 29.06 -7.79
C PRO A 138 9.80 28.40 -6.51
N THR A 139 9.72 29.18 -5.43
CA THR A 139 9.02 28.77 -4.20
C THR A 139 7.51 28.74 -4.41
N GLU A 140 6.95 29.72 -5.13
CA GLU A 140 5.58 29.67 -5.63
C GLU A 140 5.54 28.92 -6.97
N TYR A 141 5.65 27.58 -6.95
CA TYR A 141 5.72 26.75 -8.17
C TYR A 141 4.39 26.24 -8.70
N CYS A 142 3.27 26.60 -8.06
CA CYS A 142 1.93 26.25 -8.53
C CYS A 142 0.90 27.28 -8.09
N GLY A 143 -0.27 27.29 -8.74
CA GLY A 143 -1.31 28.29 -8.52
C GLY A 143 -1.78 28.38 -7.07
N SER A 144 -1.88 27.26 -6.35
CA SER A 144 -2.30 27.24 -4.95
C SER A 144 -1.27 27.79 -3.96
N LEU A 145 -0.01 27.97 -4.39
CA LEU A 145 1.05 28.58 -3.57
C LEU A 145 1.18 30.09 -3.82
N CYS A 146 0.56 30.61 -4.89
CA CYS A 146 0.66 32.03 -5.23
C CYS A 146 -0.24 32.90 -4.36
N SER A 147 0.29 34.02 -3.88
CA SER A 147 -0.44 34.98 -3.05
C SER A 147 -0.43 36.39 -3.65
N PRO A 148 -1.60 37.06 -3.83
CA PRO A 148 -2.95 36.56 -3.59
C PRO A 148 -3.49 35.66 -4.72
N SER A 149 -2.87 35.68 -5.90
CA SER A 149 -3.18 34.85 -7.06
C SER A 149 -1.98 34.82 -8.01
N VAL A 150 -1.98 33.92 -9.00
CA VAL A 150 -0.88 33.81 -10.00
C VAL A 150 -0.60 35.17 -10.67
N SER A 151 -1.61 35.77 -11.29
CA SER A 151 -1.50 37.05 -12.02
C SER A 151 -1.11 38.27 -11.16
N LYS A 152 -1.26 38.19 -9.84
CA LYS A 152 -1.02 39.31 -8.91
C LYS A 152 0.08 39.02 -7.89
N SER A 153 0.78 37.89 -8.02
CA SER A 153 1.84 37.54 -7.09
C SER A 153 3.02 38.49 -7.27
N PRO A 154 3.40 39.27 -6.24
CA PRO A 154 4.60 40.12 -6.32
C PRO A 154 5.86 39.27 -6.46
N TYR A 155 5.87 38.06 -5.87
CA TYR A 155 6.97 37.11 -6.00
C TYR A 155 7.15 36.69 -7.47
N LEU A 156 6.08 36.26 -8.15
CA LEU A 156 6.17 35.86 -9.56
C LEU A 156 6.42 37.03 -10.50
N GLN A 157 5.93 38.24 -10.20
CA GLN A 157 6.24 39.45 -10.97
C GLN A 157 7.74 39.73 -10.95
N THR A 158 8.39 39.71 -9.78
CA THR A 158 9.85 39.84 -9.67
C THR A 158 10.58 38.72 -10.43
N VAL A 159 10.12 37.47 -10.34
CA VAL A 159 10.72 36.36 -11.12
C VAL A 159 10.55 36.59 -12.63
N GLY A 160 9.40 37.11 -13.07
CA GLY A 160 9.15 37.41 -14.49
C GLY A 160 10.08 38.51 -15.02
N GLU A 161 10.14 39.62 -14.30
CA GLU A 161 10.86 40.85 -14.67
C GLU A 161 12.39 40.72 -14.56
N ASP A 162 12.89 40.14 -13.46
CA ASP A 162 14.31 40.22 -13.12
C ASP A 162 15.12 38.96 -13.48
N LEU A 163 14.46 37.80 -13.63
CA LEU A 163 15.14 36.56 -14.02
C LEU A 163 15.56 36.64 -15.49
N LEU A 164 16.81 36.27 -15.78
CA LEU A 164 17.34 36.36 -17.15
C LEU A 164 16.48 35.55 -18.15
N PRO A 165 16.20 36.09 -19.34
CA PRO A 165 15.15 35.58 -20.23
C PRO A 165 15.38 34.16 -20.75
N ASN A 166 16.63 33.69 -20.79
CA ASN A 166 16.98 32.34 -21.25
C ASN A 166 16.89 31.28 -20.13
N ILE A 167 16.65 31.69 -18.89
CA ILE A 167 16.41 30.78 -17.77
C ILE A 167 14.96 30.31 -17.84
N THR A 168 14.76 28.99 -17.88
CA THR A 168 13.45 28.37 -17.96
C THR A 168 12.86 28.22 -16.56
N VAL A 169 11.61 28.66 -16.36
CA VAL A 169 10.91 28.56 -15.07
C VAL A 169 10.08 27.28 -15.01
N ILE A 170 10.24 26.52 -13.93
CA ILE A 170 9.47 25.31 -13.63
C ILE A 170 8.10 25.67 -13.04
N TRP A 171 7.07 24.92 -13.41
CA TRP A 171 5.70 25.08 -12.92
C TRP A 171 4.96 23.74 -12.83
N THR A 172 4.14 23.50 -11.80
CA THR A 172 3.40 22.21 -11.65
C THR A 172 1.91 22.31 -12.00
N GLY A 173 1.44 23.51 -12.37
CA GLY A 173 0.04 23.78 -12.72
C GLY A 173 -0.74 24.49 -11.61
N SER A 174 -2.03 24.21 -11.50
CA SER A 174 -2.91 24.88 -10.52
C SER A 174 -2.69 24.39 -9.09
N LYS A 175 -2.19 23.16 -8.91
CA LYS A 175 -1.83 22.55 -7.63
C LYS A 175 -0.48 21.86 -7.77
N VAL A 176 0.10 21.45 -6.63
CA VAL A 176 1.28 20.56 -6.60
C VAL A 176 1.04 19.32 -7.47
N ILE A 177 -0.13 18.70 -7.34
CA ILE A 177 -0.60 17.61 -8.19
C ILE A 177 -1.82 18.09 -8.96
N SER A 178 -1.61 18.57 -10.18
CA SER A 178 -2.70 19.11 -11.01
C SER A 178 -3.59 18.01 -11.59
N ARG A 179 -4.91 18.10 -11.40
CA ARG A 179 -5.87 17.17 -12.04
C ARG A 179 -5.93 17.35 -13.56
N LYS A 180 -5.94 18.61 -14.00
CA LYS A 180 -5.90 19.01 -15.41
C LYS A 180 -5.02 20.25 -15.58
N LEU A 181 -4.45 20.42 -16.76
CA LEU A 181 -3.82 21.66 -17.22
C LEU A 181 -4.65 22.23 -18.39
N SER A 182 -4.89 23.53 -18.39
CA SER A 182 -5.64 24.22 -19.47
C SER A 182 -4.79 25.31 -20.11
N LEU A 183 -5.08 25.62 -21.37
CA LEU A 183 -4.43 26.72 -22.10
C LEU A 183 -4.58 28.06 -21.38
N GLU A 184 -5.77 28.32 -20.81
CA GLU A 184 -6.06 29.53 -20.02
C GLU A 184 -5.13 29.65 -18.81
N SER A 185 -4.95 28.56 -18.05
CA SER A 185 -4.06 28.55 -16.89
C SER A 185 -2.59 28.74 -17.27
N LEU A 186 -2.17 28.22 -18.43
CA LEU A 186 -0.81 28.43 -18.93
C LEU A 186 -0.60 29.86 -19.41
N ALA A 187 -1.58 30.46 -20.08
CA ALA A 187 -1.53 31.84 -20.54
C ALA A 187 -1.44 32.82 -19.36
N GLU A 188 -2.17 32.57 -18.27
CA GLU A 188 -2.05 33.38 -17.04
C GLU A 188 -0.62 33.33 -16.49
N VAL A 189 -0.05 32.14 -16.37
CA VAL A 189 1.31 31.93 -15.84
C VAL A 189 2.37 32.53 -16.77
N GLU A 190 2.24 32.33 -18.08
CA GLU A 190 3.14 32.91 -19.08
C GLU A 190 3.11 34.44 -19.05
N SER A 191 1.95 35.06 -18.80
CA SER A 191 1.82 36.51 -18.73
C SER A 191 2.61 37.13 -17.56
N VAL A 192 2.63 36.46 -16.40
CA VAL A 192 3.36 36.96 -15.22
C VAL A 192 4.85 36.59 -15.27
N LEU A 193 5.18 35.39 -15.77
CA LEU A 193 6.56 34.93 -15.91
C LEU A 193 7.29 35.55 -17.12
N GLN A 194 6.54 36.13 -18.06
CA GLN A 194 7.04 36.67 -19.34
C GLN A 194 7.79 35.65 -20.20
N ARG A 195 7.49 34.35 -20.01
CA ARG A 195 8.06 33.23 -20.77
C ARG A 195 7.21 31.96 -20.62
N PRO A 196 7.17 31.08 -21.63
CA PRO A 196 6.53 29.77 -21.51
C PRO A 196 7.16 28.95 -20.38
N PRO A 197 6.36 28.38 -19.46
CA PRO A 197 6.89 27.56 -18.39
C PRO A 197 7.34 26.18 -18.90
N LEU A 198 8.21 25.52 -18.11
CA LEU A 198 8.42 24.08 -18.19
C LEU A 198 7.54 23.40 -17.13
N ILE A 199 6.73 22.43 -17.55
CA ILE A 199 5.90 21.68 -16.60
C ILE A 199 6.74 20.65 -15.88
N TRP A 200 6.74 20.69 -14.54
CA TRP A 200 7.13 19.57 -13.68
C TRP A 200 5.84 18.89 -13.23
N ASP A 201 5.51 17.78 -13.87
CA ASP A 201 4.23 17.10 -13.69
C ASP A 201 4.33 16.06 -12.58
N ASN A 202 3.54 16.23 -11.52
CA ASN A 202 3.46 15.29 -10.40
C ASN A 202 2.27 14.33 -10.50
N LEU A 203 1.64 14.17 -11.68
CA LEU A 203 0.48 13.29 -11.87
C LEU A 203 0.71 11.86 -11.36
N HIS A 204 1.95 11.37 -11.39
CA HIS A 204 2.30 10.01 -10.97
C HIS A 204 3.25 9.98 -9.76
N ALA A 205 3.54 11.12 -9.13
CA ALA A 205 4.34 11.17 -7.91
C ALA A 205 3.58 10.49 -6.76
N ASN A 206 4.25 9.73 -5.91
CA ASN A 206 3.64 9.07 -4.73
C ASN A 206 4.45 9.25 -3.43
N ASP A 207 5.49 10.06 -3.44
CA ASP A 207 6.32 10.41 -2.27
C ASP A 207 5.53 10.98 -1.09
N TYR A 208 4.42 11.67 -1.36
CA TYR A 208 3.54 12.25 -0.34
C TYR A 208 2.66 11.21 0.39
N ASP A 209 2.49 10.00 -0.14
CA ASP A 209 1.75 8.90 0.48
C ASP A 209 2.30 7.55 0.02
N SER A 210 3.19 6.96 0.81
CA SER A 210 3.87 5.69 0.52
C SER A 210 2.95 4.46 0.39
N ARG A 211 1.67 4.60 0.71
CA ARG A 211 0.65 3.55 0.50
C ARG A 211 -0.09 3.70 -0.84
N ARG A 212 0.20 4.73 -1.62
CA ARG A 212 -0.38 4.97 -2.95
C ARG A 212 0.62 4.64 -4.05
N LEU A 213 0.09 4.18 -5.17
CA LEU A 213 0.83 3.82 -6.37
C LEU A 213 -0.02 4.21 -7.59
N PHE A 214 0.61 4.73 -8.64
CA PHE A 214 -0.07 5.24 -9.84
C PHE A 214 0.44 4.56 -11.10
N LEU A 215 -0.36 3.63 -11.61
CA LEU A 215 -0.11 2.83 -12.81
C LEU A 215 -1.04 3.20 -13.97
N GLY A 216 -1.91 4.20 -13.79
CA GLY A 216 -2.80 4.72 -14.83
C GLY A 216 -2.05 5.52 -15.92
N PRO A 217 -2.71 5.80 -17.06
CA PRO A 217 -2.11 6.52 -18.18
C PRO A 217 -1.92 8.01 -17.86
N PHE A 218 -0.95 8.64 -18.52
CA PHE A 218 -0.80 10.10 -18.53
C PHE A 218 -2.09 10.76 -19.05
N LYS A 219 -2.69 11.68 -18.28
CA LYS A 219 -4.06 12.18 -18.54
C LYS A 219 -4.28 13.61 -18.04
N GLY A 220 -5.21 14.31 -18.68
CA GLY A 220 -5.67 15.65 -18.27
C GLY A 220 -4.79 16.79 -18.79
N ARG A 221 -3.92 16.51 -19.75
CA ARG A 221 -3.06 17.48 -20.43
C ARG A 221 -3.29 17.29 -21.92
N GLU A 222 -4.00 18.20 -22.56
CA GLU A 222 -4.27 18.09 -24.00
C GLU A 222 -2.96 18.20 -24.80
N PRO A 223 -2.75 17.41 -25.87
CA PRO A 223 -1.49 17.45 -26.65
C PRO A 223 -1.13 18.84 -27.18
N GLN A 224 -2.13 19.67 -27.49
CA GLN A 224 -1.90 21.03 -28.01
C GLN A 224 -1.23 21.96 -26.98
N LEU A 225 -1.28 21.64 -25.68
CA LEU A 225 -0.57 22.40 -24.64
C LEU A 225 0.93 22.49 -24.93
N ARG A 226 1.50 21.51 -25.63
CA ARG A 226 2.92 21.47 -25.96
C ARG A 226 3.40 22.71 -26.73
N ASN A 227 2.54 23.37 -27.50
CA ASN A 227 2.89 24.58 -28.24
C ASN A 227 3.09 25.80 -27.33
N HIS A 228 2.63 25.72 -26.07
CA HIS A 228 2.69 26.78 -25.06
C HIS A 228 3.67 26.46 -23.93
N LEU A 229 4.46 25.39 -24.07
CA LEU A 229 5.38 24.93 -23.04
C LEU A 229 6.82 24.93 -23.55
N ARG A 230 7.74 25.30 -22.67
CA ARG A 230 9.18 25.10 -22.93
C ARG A 230 9.57 23.62 -22.87
N GLY A 231 8.86 22.84 -22.06
CA GLY A 231 9.04 21.41 -21.91
C GLY A 231 8.08 20.82 -20.88
N LEU A 232 8.11 19.49 -20.74
CA LEU A 232 7.39 18.77 -19.69
C LEU A 232 8.32 17.67 -19.15
N LEU A 233 8.52 17.67 -17.85
CA LEU A 233 9.23 16.66 -17.07
C LEU A 233 8.22 15.96 -16.18
N LEU A 234 8.17 14.63 -16.21
CA LEU A 234 7.35 13.85 -15.30
C LEU A 234 8.15 13.49 -14.06
N ASN A 235 7.61 13.78 -12.88
CA ASN A 235 8.05 13.23 -11.61
C ASN A 235 7.13 12.06 -11.25
N PRO A 236 7.61 10.81 -11.43
CA PRO A 236 6.76 9.63 -11.37
C PRO A 236 6.82 8.98 -9.97
N ASN A 237 6.39 7.71 -9.85
CA ASN A 237 6.44 6.99 -8.57
C ASN A 237 7.89 6.81 -8.10
N CYS A 238 8.09 6.67 -6.78
CA CYS A 238 9.38 6.28 -6.20
C CYS A 238 9.84 4.91 -6.71
N GLU A 239 8.91 3.98 -6.87
CA GLU A 239 9.16 2.62 -7.34
C GLU A 239 9.47 2.61 -8.84
N PHE A 240 10.69 2.19 -9.19
CA PHE A 240 11.22 2.31 -10.55
C PHE A 240 10.37 1.55 -11.59
N GLU A 241 10.04 0.28 -11.31
CA GLU A 241 9.31 -0.55 -12.26
C GLU A 241 7.83 -0.19 -12.38
N ALA A 242 7.28 0.54 -11.41
CA ALA A 242 5.91 1.08 -11.48
C ALA A 242 5.77 2.18 -12.55
N ASN A 243 6.88 2.74 -13.02
CA ASN A 243 6.90 3.89 -13.94
C ASN A 243 6.84 3.52 -15.42
N TYR A 244 6.69 2.23 -15.76
CA TYR A 244 6.60 1.79 -17.15
C TYR A 244 5.41 2.43 -17.89
N ILE A 245 4.19 2.29 -17.35
CA ILE A 245 2.98 2.85 -17.96
C ILE A 245 3.00 4.39 -17.97
N PRO A 246 3.30 5.08 -16.84
CA PRO A 246 3.42 6.55 -16.82
C PRO A 246 4.31 7.11 -17.93
N LEU A 247 5.51 6.54 -18.12
CA LEU A 247 6.48 7.04 -19.10
C LEU A 247 6.15 6.63 -20.53
N HIS A 248 5.65 5.41 -20.74
CA HIS A 248 5.22 4.95 -22.07
C HIS A 248 4.06 5.81 -22.61
N THR A 249 3.07 6.07 -21.75
CA THR A 249 1.90 6.87 -22.12
C THR A 249 2.26 8.34 -22.30
N LEU A 250 3.22 8.88 -21.53
CA LEU A 250 3.82 10.19 -21.79
C LEU A 250 4.52 10.24 -23.16
N GLY A 251 5.29 9.21 -23.53
CA GLY A 251 5.91 9.12 -24.85
C GLY A 251 4.89 9.09 -25.98
N SER A 252 3.78 8.36 -25.78
CA SER A 252 2.65 8.34 -26.72
C SER A 252 1.99 9.71 -26.85
N TRP A 253 1.76 10.41 -25.74
CA TRP A 253 1.27 11.79 -25.71
C TRP A 253 2.22 12.75 -26.45
N HIS A 254 3.53 12.61 -26.22
CA HIS A 254 4.54 13.45 -26.87
C HIS A 254 4.55 13.30 -28.40
N ARG A 255 4.37 12.07 -28.90
CA ARG A 255 4.30 11.79 -30.35
C ARG A 255 3.03 12.36 -30.99
N ALA A 256 1.87 12.18 -30.37
CA ALA A 256 0.60 12.75 -30.88
C ALA A 256 0.72 14.27 -31.09
N GLY A 257 1.31 14.99 -30.12
CA GLY A 257 1.54 16.43 -30.27
C GLY A 257 2.58 16.85 -31.34
N LYS A 258 3.34 15.92 -31.96
CA LYS A 258 4.23 16.23 -33.12
C LYS A 258 3.47 16.20 -34.45
N GLU A 259 2.40 15.42 -34.54
CA GLU A 259 1.72 15.14 -35.80
C GLU A 259 0.71 16.26 -36.13
N ASP A 260 0.05 16.84 -35.12
CA ASP A 260 -0.87 17.99 -35.28
C ASP A 260 -0.21 19.26 -35.87
N THR A 261 1.12 19.36 -35.86
CA THR A 261 1.85 20.50 -36.46
C THR A 261 2.14 20.32 -37.96
N LYS A 262 1.82 19.16 -38.55
CA LYS A 262 2.10 18.82 -39.95
C LYS A 262 0.83 18.50 -40.76
N GLY A 263 0.01 19.51 -41.03
CA GLY A 263 -0.86 19.53 -42.22
C GLY A 263 -2.36 19.26 -42.00
N GLU A 264 -3.16 20.04 -42.72
CA GLU A 264 -4.62 19.93 -42.87
C GLU A 264 -5.00 18.54 -43.43
N GLY A 265 -5.61 17.72 -42.58
CA GLY A 265 -6.06 16.37 -42.91
C GLY A 265 -6.27 15.57 -41.63
N SER A 266 -7.32 15.87 -40.88
CA SER A 266 -7.64 15.20 -39.62
C SER A 266 -7.96 13.72 -39.83
N ASN A 267 -6.97 12.85 -39.71
CA ASN A 267 -7.22 11.45 -39.40
C ASN A 267 -7.52 11.35 -37.90
N GLU A 268 -8.74 10.94 -37.53
CA GLU A 268 -9.17 10.67 -36.14
C GLU A 268 -8.27 9.65 -35.40
N GLU A 269 -7.38 8.96 -36.12
CA GLU A 269 -6.38 8.02 -35.58
C GLU A 269 -5.18 8.70 -34.87
N CYS A 270 -4.92 10.00 -35.09
CA CYS A 270 -3.75 10.70 -34.53
C CYS A 270 -3.98 11.39 -33.17
N GLU A 271 -5.21 11.43 -32.66
CA GLU A 271 -5.51 12.08 -31.38
C GLU A 271 -5.08 11.22 -30.18
N TYR A 272 -4.42 11.83 -29.18
CA TYR A 272 -4.03 11.11 -27.97
C TYR A 272 -5.27 10.65 -27.18
N CYS A 273 -5.41 9.34 -27.01
CA CYS A 273 -6.46 8.75 -26.18
C CYS A 273 -5.81 7.97 -25.01
N PRO A 274 -6.07 8.34 -23.74
CA PRO A 274 -5.50 7.65 -22.59
C PRO A 274 -5.77 6.14 -22.56
N ASP A 275 -6.95 5.69 -22.98
CA ASP A 275 -7.32 4.26 -22.97
C ASP A 275 -6.59 3.46 -24.06
N ARG A 276 -6.40 4.06 -25.24
CA ARG A 276 -5.58 3.47 -26.31
C ARG A 276 -4.11 3.41 -25.89
N ALA A 277 -3.59 4.49 -25.33
CA ALA A 277 -2.21 4.57 -24.85
C ALA A 277 -1.95 3.56 -23.72
N LEU A 278 -2.88 3.43 -22.76
CA LEU A 278 -2.81 2.43 -21.70
C LEU A 278 -2.80 1.00 -22.28
N SER A 279 -3.67 0.72 -23.25
CA SER A 279 -3.74 -0.61 -23.87
C SER A 279 -2.45 -0.96 -24.62
N ALA A 280 -1.84 0.00 -25.31
CA ALA A 280 -0.53 -0.18 -25.94
C ALA A 280 0.58 -0.41 -24.90
N ALA A 281 0.62 0.42 -23.84
CA ALA A 281 1.60 0.30 -22.77
C ALA A 281 1.51 -1.07 -22.06
N LEU A 282 0.28 -1.55 -21.79
CA LEU A 282 0.04 -2.87 -21.19
C LEU A 282 0.55 -3.99 -22.09
N LYS A 283 0.25 -3.94 -23.38
CA LYS A 283 0.70 -4.94 -24.35
C LYS A 283 2.23 -5.05 -24.35
N ASP A 284 2.93 -3.91 -24.40
CA ASP A 284 4.39 -3.87 -24.43
C ASP A 284 4.99 -4.28 -23.07
N TRP A 285 4.41 -3.84 -21.96
CA TRP A 285 4.91 -4.15 -20.62
C TRP A 285 4.83 -5.65 -20.29
N MET A 286 3.79 -6.34 -20.80
CA MET A 286 3.62 -7.78 -20.64
C MET A 286 4.80 -8.59 -21.18
N GLU A 287 5.52 -8.07 -22.18
CA GLU A 287 6.74 -8.70 -22.72
C GLU A 287 7.93 -8.62 -21.74
N GLU A 288 8.01 -7.55 -20.93
CA GLU A 288 9.07 -7.33 -19.93
C GLU A 288 8.75 -7.91 -18.55
N LEU A 289 7.49 -7.82 -18.11
CA LEU A 289 7.01 -8.24 -16.77
C LEU A 289 7.36 -9.69 -16.44
N ASN A 290 7.33 -10.53 -17.46
CA ASN A 290 7.45 -11.98 -17.35
C ASN A 290 8.88 -12.49 -17.64
N GLN A 291 9.80 -11.59 -17.98
CA GLN A 291 11.21 -11.88 -18.18
C GLN A 291 11.94 -11.79 -16.83
N PRO A 292 12.88 -12.72 -16.52
CA PRO A 292 13.75 -12.55 -15.37
C PRO A 292 14.64 -11.32 -15.54
N LEU A 293 15.07 -10.71 -14.43
CA LEU A 293 16.04 -9.62 -14.50
C LEU A 293 17.29 -10.12 -15.22
N GLN A 294 17.62 -9.50 -16.36
CA GLN A 294 18.93 -9.70 -16.95
C GLN A 294 19.91 -8.89 -16.11
N ALA A 295 20.92 -9.56 -15.53
CA ALA A 295 22.05 -8.85 -14.94
C ALA A 295 22.61 -7.89 -16.01
N GLY A 296 22.73 -6.62 -15.67
CA GLY A 296 23.35 -5.64 -16.55
C GLY A 296 24.67 -6.22 -17.05
N ARG A 297 24.93 -6.16 -18.36
CA ARG A 297 26.21 -6.56 -18.94
C ARG A 297 27.31 -5.77 -18.23
N GLU A 298 27.93 -6.37 -17.22
CA GLU A 298 29.19 -5.91 -16.67
C GLU A 298 30.18 -5.88 -17.83
N GLY A 299 30.84 -4.73 -17.99
CA GLY A 299 31.93 -4.56 -18.93
C GLY A 299 32.95 -5.68 -18.75
N GLU A 300 33.35 -6.25 -19.89
CA GLU A 300 34.56 -7.02 -20.14
C GLU A 300 35.38 -7.45 -18.92
N LYS A 301 35.30 -8.76 -18.62
CA LYS A 301 36.36 -9.62 -18.07
C LYS A 301 37.61 -8.88 -17.58
N ARG A 302 37.64 -8.48 -16.30
CA ARG A 302 38.92 -8.33 -15.59
C ARG A 302 39.43 -9.70 -15.17
N LYS A 303 40.53 -10.11 -15.79
CA LYS A 303 41.29 -11.32 -15.52
C LYS A 303 41.71 -11.38 -14.05
N SER A 304 41.52 -12.57 -13.49
CA SER A 304 42.09 -13.17 -12.29
C SER A 304 43.36 -12.53 -11.71
N TYR A 305 43.39 -12.37 -10.38
CA TYR A 305 44.53 -12.72 -9.54
C TYR A 305 44.03 -13.27 -8.17
N GLN A 306 44.47 -14.51 -7.89
CA GLN A 306 44.85 -15.18 -6.62
C GLN A 306 44.28 -14.65 -5.28
N SER A 307 44.01 -15.43 -4.23
CA SER A 307 44.05 -16.86 -3.91
C SER A 307 43.63 -16.94 -2.44
N CYS A 308 42.70 -17.80 -2.05
CA CYS A 308 42.58 -18.26 -0.66
C CYS A 308 41.98 -19.68 -0.64
N GLN A 309 42.68 -20.58 0.04
CA GLN A 309 42.45 -22.02 0.10
C GLN A 309 41.19 -22.36 0.92
N PRO A 310 40.45 -23.45 0.59
CA PRO A 310 39.38 -23.95 1.43
C PRO A 310 39.90 -24.92 2.51
N ILE A 311 39.42 -24.70 3.73
CA ILE A 311 39.62 -25.55 4.92
C ILE A 311 38.88 -26.89 4.71
N GLN A 312 39.58 -27.98 4.99
CA GLN A 312 39.11 -29.38 4.91
C GLN A 312 38.05 -29.69 6.00
N GLN A 313 37.01 -30.44 5.62
CA GLN A 313 36.18 -31.23 6.54
C GLN A 313 36.23 -32.72 6.15
N PRO A 314 36.17 -33.64 7.13
CA PRO A 314 36.48 -35.07 6.92
C PRO A 314 35.26 -35.91 6.42
N PRO A 315 35.48 -37.15 5.95
CA PRO A 315 34.53 -37.89 5.12
C PRO A 315 33.73 -38.98 5.86
N GLY A 316 32.52 -39.27 5.35
CA GLY A 316 31.68 -40.44 5.65
C GLY A 316 30.20 -40.05 5.56
N THR A 317 29.31 -40.62 4.75
CA THR A 317 29.18 -41.99 4.21
C THR A 317 28.24 -41.93 2.99
N LYS A 318 28.42 -42.84 2.03
CA LYS A 318 27.67 -42.94 0.75
C LYS A 318 26.27 -43.59 0.90
N PRO A 319 25.42 -43.53 -0.15
CA PRO A 319 23.95 -43.52 -0.04
C PRO A 319 23.29 -44.90 -0.23
N GLY A 320 22.10 -45.07 0.35
CA GLY A 320 21.17 -46.17 0.03
C GLY A 320 20.19 -45.78 -1.08
N ALA A 321 20.11 -46.60 -2.13
CA ALA A 321 19.21 -46.47 -3.27
C ALA A 321 17.73 -46.73 -2.90
N PRO A 322 16.75 -46.20 -3.67
CA PRO A 322 15.34 -46.38 -3.39
C PRO A 322 14.77 -47.67 -4.03
N ALA A 323 13.86 -48.33 -3.31
CA ALA A 323 13.06 -49.43 -3.83
C ALA A 323 11.82 -48.90 -4.57
N ALA A 324 11.58 -49.47 -5.75
CA ALA A 324 10.41 -49.24 -6.58
C ALA A 324 9.16 -49.96 -6.07
N GLY A 325 7.98 -49.36 -6.27
CA GLY A 325 6.72 -50.09 -6.22
C GLY A 325 5.48 -49.21 -6.09
N GLY A 326 4.57 -49.30 -7.06
CA GLY A 326 3.16 -48.95 -6.86
C GLY A 326 2.57 -47.89 -7.79
N ARG A 327 2.26 -48.26 -9.03
CA ARG A 327 1.29 -47.54 -9.87
C ARG A 327 -0.10 -47.68 -9.25
N GLY A 328 -0.74 -46.55 -8.94
CA GLY A 328 -2.16 -46.47 -8.62
C GLY A 328 -2.76 -45.21 -9.23
N GLN A 329 -3.51 -45.37 -10.32
CA GLN A 329 -4.31 -44.31 -10.93
C GLN A 329 -5.39 -43.85 -9.93
N LYS A 330 -5.46 -42.55 -9.65
CA LYS A 330 -6.62 -41.91 -9.00
C LYS A 330 -7.01 -40.63 -9.74
N ALA A 331 -8.29 -40.65 -10.11
CA ALA A 331 -9.21 -39.61 -10.56
C ALA A 331 -8.74 -38.15 -10.56
N GLN A 332 -8.93 -37.50 -11.71
CA GLN A 332 -8.89 -36.06 -11.91
C GLN A 332 -9.95 -35.36 -11.05
N GLY A 333 -9.53 -34.77 -9.93
CA GLY A 333 -10.19 -33.60 -9.36
C GLY A 333 -9.52 -32.34 -9.92
N ARG A 334 -10.30 -31.33 -10.32
CA ARG A 334 -9.78 -30.02 -10.74
C ARG A 334 -9.01 -29.38 -9.58
N GLY A 335 -7.71 -29.59 -9.53
CA GLY A 335 -6.77 -28.81 -8.72
C GLY A 335 -6.49 -27.48 -9.42
N LEU A 336 -6.99 -26.39 -8.85
CA LEU A 336 -6.59 -25.02 -9.19
C LEU A 336 -5.25 -24.74 -8.51
N CYS A 337 -4.16 -25.24 -9.09
CA CYS A 337 -2.82 -24.67 -8.94
C CYS A 337 -1.87 -25.40 -9.88
N GLY A 338 -1.70 -24.84 -11.08
CA GLY A 338 -0.82 -25.37 -12.12
C GLY A 338 -0.32 -24.31 -13.11
N GLY A 339 -0.38 -23.02 -12.76
CA GLY A 339 0.21 -21.94 -13.54
C GLY A 339 1.51 -21.46 -12.89
N LYS A 340 2.65 -21.80 -13.49
CA LYS A 340 3.96 -21.27 -13.07
C LYS A 340 4.05 -19.76 -13.38
N GLY A 341 4.21 -18.95 -12.33
CA GLY A 341 5.05 -17.73 -12.24
C GLY A 341 4.88 -16.56 -13.21
N LEU A 342 3.85 -16.53 -14.06
CA LEU A 342 3.64 -15.48 -15.05
C LEU A 342 2.38 -14.68 -14.73
N LEU A 343 2.51 -13.34 -14.74
CA LEU A 343 1.36 -12.45 -14.63
C LEU A 343 0.57 -12.48 -15.94
N SER A 344 -0.75 -12.69 -15.85
CA SER A 344 -1.66 -12.59 -17.01
C SER A 344 -2.04 -11.14 -17.30
N GLU A 345 -2.44 -10.85 -18.54
CA GLU A 345 -2.90 -9.49 -18.90
C GLU A 345 -4.10 -9.06 -18.05
N SER A 346 -5.02 -9.97 -17.73
CA SER A 346 -6.15 -9.68 -16.84
C SER A 346 -5.73 -9.30 -15.43
N GLN A 347 -4.67 -9.92 -14.89
CA GLN A 347 -4.11 -9.59 -13.58
C GLN A 347 -3.41 -8.22 -13.60
N VAL A 348 -2.68 -7.90 -14.66
CA VAL A 348 -2.05 -6.59 -14.80
C VAL A 348 -3.10 -5.48 -14.98
N ARG A 349 -4.17 -5.73 -15.75
CA ARG A 349 -5.32 -4.81 -15.83
C ARG A 349 -6.03 -4.64 -14.49
N LEU A 350 -6.16 -5.72 -13.71
CA LEU A 350 -6.68 -5.64 -12.35
C LEU A 350 -5.79 -4.75 -11.48
N LEU A 351 -4.47 -4.98 -11.48
CA LEU A 351 -3.49 -4.19 -10.75
C LEU A 351 -3.59 -2.69 -11.10
N VAL A 352 -3.56 -2.34 -12.39
CA VAL A 352 -3.72 -0.95 -12.86
C VAL A 352 -5.06 -0.38 -12.46
N GLY A 353 -6.13 -1.17 -12.56
CA GLY A 353 -7.48 -0.75 -12.16
C GLY A 353 -7.62 -0.49 -10.66
N LEU A 354 -6.75 -1.08 -9.82
CA LEU A 354 -6.69 -0.88 -8.37
C LEU A 354 -5.74 0.26 -7.97
N HIS A 355 -4.76 0.58 -8.80
CA HIS A 355 -3.72 1.60 -8.57
C HIS A 355 -3.64 2.56 -9.76
N TYR A 356 -4.68 3.38 -9.96
CA TYR A 356 -4.88 4.12 -11.21
C TYR A 356 -4.22 5.51 -11.21
N LEU A 357 -4.95 6.57 -10.85
CA LEU A 357 -4.47 7.95 -10.85
C LEU A 357 -4.80 8.65 -9.52
N PRO A 358 -4.15 9.79 -9.20
CA PRO A 358 -4.38 10.47 -7.93
C PRO A 358 -5.81 10.96 -7.72
N HIS A 359 -6.51 11.31 -8.80
CA HIS A 359 -7.84 11.93 -8.78
C HIS A 359 -8.90 11.09 -9.49
N GLU A 360 -8.60 9.83 -9.80
CA GLU A 360 -9.49 8.95 -10.55
C GLU A 360 -9.20 7.49 -10.21
N HIS A 361 -10.26 6.76 -9.85
CA HIS A 361 -10.20 5.32 -9.64
C HIS A 361 -10.29 4.58 -10.97
N GLY A 362 -9.52 3.51 -11.11
CA GLY A 362 -9.67 2.59 -12.23
C GLY A 362 -10.94 1.74 -12.11
N PRO A 363 -11.37 1.05 -13.18
CA PRO A 363 -12.64 0.30 -13.21
C PRO A 363 -12.77 -0.73 -12.07
N SER A 364 -11.69 -1.42 -11.74
CA SER A 364 -11.68 -2.44 -10.67
C SER A 364 -11.88 -1.83 -9.28
N ALA A 365 -11.17 -0.73 -8.97
CA ALA A 365 -11.35 -0.01 -7.71
C ALA A 365 -12.76 0.57 -7.58
N GLN A 366 -13.28 1.20 -8.64
CA GLN A 366 -14.65 1.74 -8.64
C GLN A 366 -15.67 0.64 -8.32
N LYS A 367 -15.58 -0.51 -9.00
CA LYS A 367 -16.48 -1.64 -8.76
C LYS A 367 -16.36 -2.17 -7.34
N LEU A 368 -15.13 -2.34 -6.82
CA LEU A 368 -14.88 -2.80 -5.45
C LEU A 368 -15.55 -1.88 -4.42
N LEU A 369 -15.32 -0.57 -4.51
CA LEU A 369 -15.81 0.43 -3.57
C LEU A 369 -17.34 0.61 -3.68
N GLN A 370 -17.89 0.63 -4.90
CA GLN A 370 -19.33 0.74 -5.13
C GLN A 370 -20.08 -0.48 -4.61
N ASP A 371 -19.63 -1.70 -4.93
CA ASP A 371 -20.29 -2.92 -4.45
C ASP A 371 -20.18 -3.02 -2.92
N LEU A 372 -19.02 -2.73 -2.31
CA LEU A 372 -18.86 -2.75 -0.85
C LEU A 372 -19.81 -1.76 -0.15
N THR A 373 -19.82 -0.51 -0.63
CA THR A 373 -20.68 0.55 -0.07
C THR A 373 -22.15 0.16 -0.19
N TRP A 374 -22.57 -0.32 -1.37
CA TRP A 374 -23.95 -0.71 -1.61
C TRP A 374 -24.36 -1.92 -0.75
N LEU A 375 -23.52 -2.96 -0.67
CA LEU A 375 -23.79 -4.17 0.10
C LEU A 375 -23.94 -3.87 1.59
N LYS A 376 -23.07 -3.00 2.13
CA LYS A 376 -23.14 -2.52 3.52
C LYS A 376 -24.45 -1.76 3.77
N THR A 377 -24.78 -0.77 2.93
CA THR A 377 -25.97 0.08 3.09
C THR A 377 -27.29 -0.68 2.86
N ASN A 378 -27.24 -1.82 2.18
CA ASN A 378 -28.42 -2.64 1.85
C ASN A 378 -28.43 -4.01 2.56
N CYS A 379 -27.63 -4.20 3.61
CA CYS A 379 -27.54 -5.48 4.33
C CYS A 379 -28.85 -5.89 5.02
N GLN A 380 -29.75 -4.95 5.33
CA GLN A 380 -31.11 -5.20 5.82
C GLN A 380 -31.96 -6.05 4.87
N LEU A 381 -31.64 -6.08 3.57
CA LEU A 381 -32.34 -6.92 2.59
C LEU A 381 -32.17 -8.42 2.87
N VAL A 382 -31.04 -8.82 3.47
CA VAL A 382 -30.69 -10.22 3.76
C VAL A 382 -30.76 -10.57 5.26
N SER A 383 -31.22 -9.64 6.09
CA SER A 383 -31.45 -9.87 7.53
C SER A 383 -32.78 -10.58 7.77
N THR A 384 -32.85 -11.51 8.73
CA THR A 384 -34.09 -12.27 9.03
C THR A 384 -35.22 -11.40 9.55
N ASN A 385 -34.91 -10.21 10.05
CA ASN A 385 -35.91 -9.24 10.52
C ASN A 385 -36.65 -8.58 9.35
N SER A 386 -36.20 -8.80 8.11
CA SER A 386 -36.83 -8.31 6.90
C SER A 386 -38.03 -9.17 6.49
N LYS A 387 -39.12 -9.11 7.27
CA LYS A 387 -40.39 -9.77 6.94
C LYS A 387 -41.08 -9.23 5.66
N LYS A 388 -40.44 -8.32 4.91
CA LYS A 388 -41.03 -7.56 3.78
C LYS A 388 -40.09 -7.32 2.59
N ALA A 389 -38.86 -7.87 2.54
CA ALA A 389 -38.01 -7.68 1.36
C ALA A 389 -38.55 -8.48 0.16
N ALA A 390 -38.71 -7.80 -0.97
CA ALA A 390 -39.07 -8.46 -2.22
C ALA A 390 -37.96 -9.44 -2.64
N PRO A 391 -38.27 -10.68 -3.07
CA PRO A 391 -37.28 -11.68 -3.46
C PRO A 391 -36.24 -11.16 -4.46
N GLN A 392 -36.68 -10.35 -5.43
CA GLN A 392 -35.82 -9.71 -6.42
C GLN A 392 -34.69 -8.86 -5.81
N LYS A 393 -34.96 -8.14 -4.71
CA LYS A 393 -33.95 -7.31 -4.02
C LYS A 393 -32.96 -8.16 -3.23
N VAL A 394 -33.42 -9.29 -2.70
CA VAL A 394 -32.54 -10.28 -2.05
C VAL A 394 -31.59 -10.90 -3.09
N ASP A 395 -32.13 -11.29 -4.25
CA ASP A 395 -31.34 -11.83 -5.36
C ASP A 395 -30.35 -10.80 -5.91
N GLU A 396 -30.75 -9.53 -6.01
CA GLU A 396 -29.83 -8.44 -6.37
C GLU A 396 -28.67 -8.36 -5.37
N TRP A 397 -28.96 -8.35 -4.06
CA TRP A 397 -27.93 -8.30 -3.03
C TRP A 397 -26.98 -9.50 -3.13
N ARG A 398 -27.51 -10.71 -3.27
CA ARG A 398 -26.70 -11.93 -3.44
C ARG A 398 -25.86 -11.89 -4.72
N GLY A 399 -26.41 -11.38 -5.82
CA GLY A 399 -25.70 -11.19 -7.08
C GLY A 399 -24.56 -10.18 -6.97
N ARG A 400 -24.78 -9.04 -6.31
CA ARG A 400 -23.71 -8.06 -6.02
C ARG A 400 -22.64 -8.65 -5.10
N ALA A 401 -23.06 -9.35 -4.05
CA ALA A 401 -22.15 -9.99 -3.10
C ALA A 401 -21.27 -11.02 -3.82
N SER A 402 -21.84 -11.86 -4.69
CA SER A 402 -21.05 -12.83 -5.46
C SER A 402 -19.98 -12.16 -6.33
N ARG A 403 -20.29 -11.04 -6.98
CA ARG A 403 -19.31 -10.29 -7.79
C ARG A 403 -18.23 -9.65 -6.93
N PHE A 404 -18.60 -9.07 -5.79
CA PHE A 404 -17.65 -8.50 -4.84
C PHE A 404 -16.68 -9.56 -4.30
N LEU A 405 -17.21 -10.71 -3.87
CA LEU A 405 -16.41 -11.82 -3.36
C LEU A 405 -15.45 -12.37 -4.42
N SER A 406 -15.90 -12.48 -5.68
CA SER A 406 -15.05 -12.87 -6.81
C SER A 406 -13.90 -11.89 -7.01
N LEU A 407 -14.15 -10.57 -6.94
CA LEU A 407 -13.11 -9.56 -7.08
C LEU A 407 -12.09 -9.62 -5.93
N CYS A 408 -12.53 -9.89 -4.69
CA CYS A 408 -11.60 -10.13 -3.57
C CYS A 408 -10.74 -11.37 -3.78
N GLU A 409 -11.27 -12.42 -4.42
CA GLU A 409 -10.50 -13.60 -4.79
C GLU A 409 -9.48 -13.29 -5.89
N ASP A 410 -9.86 -12.50 -6.90
CA ASP A 410 -8.95 -12.03 -7.94
C ASP A 410 -7.79 -11.20 -7.35
N ILE A 411 -8.05 -10.35 -6.34
CA ILE A 411 -7.02 -9.60 -5.61
C ILE A 411 -6.06 -10.56 -4.86
N ALA A 412 -6.58 -11.59 -4.19
CA ALA A 412 -5.76 -12.60 -3.53
C ALA A 412 -4.90 -13.40 -4.53
N GLN A 413 -5.44 -13.72 -5.70
CA GLN A 413 -4.69 -14.38 -6.77
C GLN A 413 -3.64 -13.47 -7.42
N LEU A 414 -3.94 -12.18 -7.57
CA LEU A 414 -2.98 -11.17 -8.03
C LEU A 414 -1.77 -11.12 -7.10
N HIS A 415 -1.99 -11.06 -5.77
CA HIS A 415 -0.91 -11.14 -4.78
C HIS A 415 -0.03 -12.39 -4.97
N CYS A 416 -0.65 -13.57 -5.07
CA CYS A 416 0.09 -14.82 -5.30
C CYS A 416 0.94 -14.76 -6.59
N SER A 417 0.38 -14.20 -7.66
CA SER A 417 1.03 -14.12 -8.97
C SER A 417 2.18 -13.11 -9.00
N VAL A 418 2.04 -11.98 -8.30
CA VAL A 418 3.12 -11.01 -8.10
C VAL A 418 4.28 -11.66 -7.33
N VAL A 419 3.98 -12.34 -6.21
CA VAL A 419 5.01 -13.04 -5.40
C VAL A 419 5.71 -14.16 -6.16
N GLY A 420 4.95 -14.90 -6.98
CA GLY A 420 5.47 -15.96 -7.84
C GLY A 420 6.13 -15.48 -9.14
N GLY A 421 6.12 -14.17 -9.40
CA GLY A 421 6.60 -13.56 -10.64
C GLY A 421 8.08 -13.79 -10.92
N ASN A 422 8.43 -13.94 -12.20
CA ASN A 422 9.83 -14.10 -12.64
C ASN A 422 10.67 -12.83 -12.44
N ASN A 423 10.07 -11.65 -12.63
CA ASN A 423 10.76 -10.38 -12.48
C ASN A 423 10.76 -9.94 -11.02
N ARG A 424 11.89 -10.14 -10.34
CA ARG A 424 12.02 -9.85 -8.90
C ARG A 424 12.03 -8.35 -8.60
N ALA A 425 12.47 -7.47 -9.51
CA ALA A 425 12.41 -6.03 -9.27
C ALA A 425 10.96 -5.55 -9.22
N VAL A 426 10.15 -5.98 -10.20
CA VAL A 426 8.70 -5.71 -10.22
C VAL A 426 8.02 -6.22 -8.96
N LEU A 427 8.39 -7.42 -8.49
CA LEU A 427 7.88 -7.93 -7.21
C LEU A 427 8.18 -6.97 -6.06
N TYR A 428 9.44 -6.63 -5.83
CA TYR A 428 9.81 -5.85 -4.64
C TYR A 428 9.20 -4.44 -4.64
N ASP A 429 9.09 -3.84 -5.83
CA ASP A 429 8.44 -2.54 -6.02
C ASP A 429 6.92 -2.61 -5.74
N LEU A 430 6.24 -3.66 -6.21
CA LEU A 430 4.77 -3.75 -6.12
C LEU A 430 4.25 -4.46 -4.86
N TYR A 431 5.09 -5.27 -4.21
CA TYR A 431 4.67 -6.16 -3.12
C TYR A 431 3.95 -5.45 -1.97
N PRO A 432 4.47 -4.33 -1.41
CA PRO A 432 3.84 -3.67 -0.27
C PRO A 432 2.39 -3.25 -0.56
N TYR A 433 2.14 -2.73 -1.77
CA TYR A 433 0.83 -2.22 -2.19
C TYR A 433 -0.19 -3.34 -2.39
N VAL A 434 0.21 -4.40 -3.11
CA VAL A 434 -0.67 -5.54 -3.40
C VAL A 434 -0.97 -6.32 -2.13
N TRP A 435 0.02 -6.46 -1.24
CA TRP A 435 -0.15 -7.13 0.05
C TRP A 435 -1.09 -6.37 0.99
N ASP A 436 -0.94 -5.05 1.13
CA ASP A 436 -1.80 -4.21 1.98
C ASP A 436 -3.27 -4.30 1.52
N LEU A 437 -3.51 -4.08 0.22
CA LEU A 437 -4.85 -4.17 -0.35
C LEU A 437 -5.46 -5.58 -0.21
N ARG A 438 -4.67 -6.63 -0.40
CA ARG A 438 -5.11 -8.02 -0.25
C ARG A 438 -5.57 -8.31 1.18
N ASN A 439 -4.84 -7.85 2.19
CA ASN A 439 -5.23 -8.05 3.59
C ASN A 439 -6.49 -7.26 3.96
N THR A 440 -6.62 -6.00 3.51
CA THR A 440 -7.83 -5.22 3.71
C THR A 440 -9.04 -5.85 2.99
N ALA A 441 -8.85 -6.33 1.76
CA ALA A 441 -9.88 -7.03 0.99
C ALA A 441 -10.35 -8.33 1.67
N LEU A 442 -9.46 -9.07 2.37
CA LEU A 442 -9.85 -10.25 3.14
C LEU A 442 -10.77 -9.91 4.32
N VAL A 443 -10.52 -8.81 5.03
CA VAL A 443 -11.43 -8.34 6.09
C VAL A 443 -12.79 -7.99 5.49
N ALA A 444 -12.81 -7.22 4.39
CA ALA A 444 -14.05 -6.83 3.73
C ALA A 444 -14.82 -8.04 3.18
N LYS A 445 -14.12 -9.02 2.57
CA LYS A 445 -14.69 -10.30 2.12
C LYS A 445 -15.35 -11.04 3.29
N ALA A 446 -14.64 -11.19 4.41
CA ALA A 446 -15.17 -11.86 5.60
C ALA A 446 -16.39 -11.14 6.17
N PHE A 447 -16.38 -9.80 6.18
CA PHE A 447 -17.49 -8.97 6.63
C PHE A 447 -18.75 -9.12 5.74
N ILE A 448 -18.61 -9.10 4.42
CA ILE A 448 -19.75 -9.32 3.50
C ILE A 448 -20.29 -10.76 3.63
N CYS A 449 -19.42 -11.77 3.73
CA CYS A 449 -19.84 -13.14 4.02
C CYS A 449 -20.60 -13.25 5.35
N TRP A 450 -20.18 -12.49 6.36
CA TRP A 450 -20.82 -12.44 7.67
C TRP A 450 -22.21 -11.78 7.61
N LEU A 451 -22.36 -10.68 6.85
CA LEU A 451 -23.65 -10.01 6.62
C LEU A 451 -24.65 -10.90 5.88
N GLY A 452 -24.20 -11.71 4.92
CA GLY A 452 -25.06 -12.53 4.06
C GLY A 452 -25.59 -13.82 4.70
N LYS A 453 -25.21 -14.15 5.94
CA LYS A 453 -25.73 -15.32 6.66
C LYS A 453 -27.09 -15.01 7.27
N ASP A 454 -28.05 -15.93 7.07
CA ASP A 454 -29.43 -15.84 7.57
C ASP A 454 -29.42 -15.85 9.11
N ARG A 455 -29.75 -14.72 9.76
CA ARG A 455 -29.53 -14.49 11.20
C ARG A 455 -30.64 -13.77 11.93
N SER A 456 -31.18 -14.46 12.94
CA SER A 456 -32.37 -14.13 13.73
C SER A 456 -32.31 -12.86 14.60
N ASN A 457 -31.17 -12.20 14.84
CA ASN A 457 -31.07 -11.14 15.86
C ASN A 457 -30.00 -10.05 15.59
N ILE A 458 -29.68 -9.73 14.33
CA ILE A 458 -28.81 -8.57 14.07
C ILE A 458 -29.65 -7.28 14.23
N LEU A 459 -29.51 -6.63 15.38
CA LEU A 459 -29.77 -5.21 15.53
C LEU A 459 -28.53 -4.49 14.97
N LEU A 460 -28.53 -4.20 13.66
CA LEU A 460 -27.52 -3.30 13.09
C LEU A 460 -27.73 -1.94 13.75
N TYR A 461 -27.02 -1.69 14.85
CA TYR A 461 -26.91 -0.38 15.48
C TYR A 461 -26.11 0.61 14.62
N TYR A 462 -25.54 0.11 13.52
CA TYR A 462 -24.94 0.88 12.45
C TYR A 462 -26.00 1.59 11.59
N GLN A 463 -26.72 2.53 12.19
CA GLN A 463 -27.03 3.75 11.46
C GLN A 463 -25.69 4.48 11.36
N CYS A 464 -25.02 4.35 10.22
CA CYS A 464 -23.93 5.27 9.93
C CYS A 464 -24.54 6.67 10.05
N ASP A 465 -24.09 7.44 11.04
CA ASP A 465 -23.76 8.83 10.74
C ASP A 465 -23.02 8.74 9.42
N ALA A 466 -23.67 9.21 8.37
CA ALA A 466 -22.99 9.61 7.17
C ALA A 466 -22.04 10.70 7.65
N LEU A 467 -20.87 10.31 8.18
CA LEU A 467 -19.70 11.14 8.07
C LEU A 467 -19.71 11.51 6.60
N ASP A 468 -19.82 12.81 6.33
CA ASP A 468 -19.95 13.52 5.05
C ASP A 468 -18.89 13.10 4.01
N SER A 469 -18.76 11.80 3.74
CA SER A 469 -17.89 11.16 2.77
C SER A 469 -18.39 11.41 1.36
N ALA A 470 -19.62 11.92 1.22
CA ALA A 470 -20.12 12.47 -0.03
C ALA A 470 -19.58 13.89 -0.32
N LEU A 471 -19.02 14.61 0.67
CA LEU A 471 -18.48 15.97 0.49
C LEU A 471 -16.94 16.00 0.41
N SER A 472 -16.25 15.00 0.96
CA SER A 472 -14.79 14.91 0.84
C SER A 472 -14.41 14.23 -0.48
N GLU A 473 -13.46 14.83 -1.22
CA GLU A 473 -12.96 14.21 -2.44
C GLU A 473 -12.31 12.84 -2.10
N PRO A 474 -12.57 11.75 -2.86
CA PRO A 474 -12.11 10.40 -2.51
C PRO A 474 -10.60 10.29 -2.23
N TRP A 475 -9.80 11.13 -2.87
CA TRP A 475 -8.35 11.19 -2.73
C TRP A 475 -7.84 11.93 -1.49
N ALA A 476 -8.72 12.44 -0.64
CA ALA A 476 -8.39 12.99 0.68
C ALA A 476 -8.03 11.90 1.70
N PHE A 477 -8.45 10.64 1.47
CA PHE A 477 -8.10 9.52 2.34
C PHE A 477 -6.69 9.02 2.05
N LYS A 478 -5.87 8.92 3.10
CA LYS A 478 -4.54 8.29 3.02
C LYS A 478 -4.68 6.79 2.77
N GLY A 479 -3.75 6.21 2.01
CA GLY A 479 -3.72 4.76 1.77
C GLY A 479 -4.41 4.27 0.50
N GLY A 480 -4.85 5.19 -0.36
CA GLY A 480 -5.52 4.85 -1.63
C GLY A 480 -6.71 3.91 -1.45
N VAL A 481 -6.91 2.98 -2.39
CA VAL A 481 -8.04 2.04 -2.38
C VAL A 481 -8.07 1.18 -1.11
N SER A 482 -6.91 0.78 -0.58
CA SER A 482 -6.84 0.03 0.69
C SER A 482 -7.37 0.88 1.86
N GLY A 483 -6.95 2.14 1.94
CA GLY A 483 -7.45 3.10 2.92
C GLY A 483 -8.96 3.35 2.81
N GLU A 484 -9.49 3.48 1.60
CA GLU A 484 -10.93 3.66 1.38
C GLU A 484 -11.75 2.42 1.76
N VAL A 485 -11.29 1.22 1.38
CA VAL A 485 -11.94 -0.04 1.82
C VAL A 485 -11.90 -0.16 3.34
N GLN A 486 -10.77 0.19 3.96
CA GLN A 486 -10.64 0.24 5.42
C GLN A 486 -11.71 1.17 6.03
N MET A 487 -11.84 2.41 5.54
CA MET A 487 -12.79 3.39 6.08
C MET A 487 -14.26 2.98 5.90
N LEU A 488 -14.57 2.11 4.93
CA LEU A 488 -15.91 1.55 4.76
C LEU A 488 -16.25 0.48 5.82
N LEU A 489 -15.27 -0.08 6.52
CA LEU A 489 -15.49 -1.09 7.56
C LEU A 489 -15.81 -0.46 8.93
N PRO A 490 -16.64 -1.11 9.76
CA PRO A 490 -16.96 -0.65 11.12
C PRO A 490 -15.79 -0.21 12.01
N VAL A 491 -14.64 -0.87 11.91
CA VAL A 491 -13.43 -0.54 12.69
C VAL A 491 -12.40 0.28 11.88
N GLY A 492 -12.83 0.88 10.76
CA GLY A 492 -11.95 1.53 9.78
C GLY A 492 -11.14 2.70 10.33
N SER A 493 -11.64 3.40 11.36
CA SER A 493 -10.92 4.47 12.04
C SER A 493 -9.70 4.00 12.84
N SER A 494 -9.62 2.70 13.17
CA SER A 494 -8.52 2.10 13.93
C SER A 494 -7.34 1.76 13.04
N SER A 495 -6.50 2.76 12.74
CA SER A 495 -5.37 2.61 11.80
C SER A 495 -4.41 1.46 12.13
N GLU A 496 -4.20 1.14 13.40
CA GLU A 496 -3.33 0.07 13.90
C GLU A 496 -3.82 -1.35 13.57
N LEU A 497 -5.10 -1.52 13.27
CA LEU A 497 -5.66 -2.82 12.86
C LEU A 497 -5.34 -3.18 11.40
N PHE A 498 -5.01 -2.17 10.59
CA PHE A 498 -4.77 -2.31 9.15
C PHE A 498 -3.32 -1.99 8.79
N THR A 499 -2.76 -0.93 9.36
CA THR A 499 -1.44 -0.39 8.99
C THR A 499 -0.32 -1.14 9.71
N HIS A 500 0.48 -1.87 8.95
CA HIS A 500 1.70 -2.51 9.42
C HIS A 500 2.60 -2.86 8.23
N PRO A 501 3.93 -2.95 8.42
CA PRO A 501 4.82 -3.29 7.33
C PRO A 501 4.58 -4.72 6.83
N PRO A 502 4.74 -4.97 5.52
CA PRO A 502 4.69 -6.32 4.97
C PRO A 502 5.84 -7.18 5.52
N PRO A 503 5.72 -8.51 5.53
CA PRO A 503 6.81 -9.38 5.94
C PRO A 503 8.01 -9.21 5.01
N LEU A 504 9.23 -9.28 5.58
CA LEU A 504 10.49 -9.13 4.84
C LEU A 504 10.63 -10.15 3.69
N PHE A 505 10.05 -11.34 3.87
CA PHE A 505 10.06 -12.41 2.88
C PHE A 505 8.65 -12.61 2.35
N PRO A 506 8.38 -12.20 1.09
CA PRO A 506 7.09 -12.42 0.45
C PRO A 506 6.72 -13.90 0.40
N THR A 507 5.45 -14.22 0.65
CA THR A 507 4.92 -15.58 0.57
C THR A 507 3.75 -15.66 -0.39
N SER A 508 3.72 -16.69 -1.24
CA SER A 508 2.63 -16.91 -2.19
C SER A 508 1.46 -17.68 -1.59
N ARG A 509 1.52 -18.04 -0.29
CA ARG A 509 0.49 -18.85 0.36
C ARG A 509 -0.85 -18.11 0.39
N LEU A 510 -1.88 -18.75 -0.14
CA LEU A 510 -3.23 -18.21 -0.13
C LEU A 510 -3.92 -18.53 1.20
N TYR A 511 -4.57 -17.51 1.74
CA TYR A 511 -5.35 -17.60 2.97
C TYR A 511 -6.77 -17.09 2.70
N ASN A 512 -7.76 -17.72 3.30
CA ASN A 512 -9.15 -17.30 3.24
C ASN A 512 -9.73 -17.17 4.65
N ILE A 513 -10.49 -16.11 4.88
CA ILE A 513 -11.20 -15.88 6.15
C ILE A 513 -12.69 -15.90 5.86
N ARG A 514 -13.42 -16.76 6.58
CA ARG A 514 -14.86 -16.91 6.40
C ARG A 514 -15.58 -17.20 7.72
N PRO A 515 -16.88 -16.90 7.83
CA PRO A 515 -17.65 -17.31 8.99
C PRO A 515 -17.72 -18.84 9.13
N TYR A 516 -17.80 -19.31 10.37
CA TYR A 516 -17.89 -20.72 10.75
C TYR A 516 -19.11 -21.46 10.18
N HIS A 517 -18.92 -22.72 9.80
CA HIS A 517 -19.97 -23.68 9.44
C HIS A 517 -19.89 -24.91 10.34
N SER A 518 -21.03 -25.59 10.58
CA SER A 518 -21.09 -26.78 11.44
C SER A 518 -20.12 -27.90 11.03
N LYS A 519 -19.83 -28.03 9.72
CA LYS A 519 -18.84 -28.97 9.18
C LYS A 519 -17.40 -28.72 9.65
N ASP A 520 -17.07 -27.49 10.06
CA ASP A 520 -15.74 -27.11 10.51
C ASP A 520 -15.43 -27.63 11.92
N LYS A 521 -16.46 -28.04 12.68
CA LYS A 521 -16.34 -28.43 14.10
C LYS A 521 -15.25 -29.48 14.34
N VAL A 522 -15.25 -30.55 13.53
CA VAL A 522 -14.32 -31.67 13.69
C VAL A 522 -12.88 -31.20 13.51
N GLU A 523 -12.63 -30.40 12.48
CA GLU A 523 -11.28 -29.91 12.15
C GLU A 523 -10.78 -28.91 13.18
N LEU A 524 -11.65 -28.04 13.69
CA LEU A 524 -11.32 -27.13 14.79
C LEU A 524 -10.99 -27.86 16.09
N TYR A 525 -11.72 -28.93 16.40
CA TYR A 525 -11.46 -29.74 17.60
C TYR A 525 -10.11 -30.44 17.48
N ARG A 526 -9.79 -30.96 16.29
CA ARG A 526 -8.46 -31.51 15.97
C ARG A 526 -7.36 -30.46 16.16
N MET A 527 -7.55 -29.26 15.61
CA MET A 527 -6.58 -28.16 15.70
C MET A 527 -6.32 -27.73 17.15
N VAL A 528 -7.35 -27.49 17.94
CA VAL A 528 -7.19 -27.05 19.34
C VAL A 528 -6.62 -28.16 20.22
N ARG A 529 -6.96 -29.43 19.97
CA ARG A 529 -6.30 -30.56 20.63
C ARG A 529 -4.81 -30.59 20.32
N GLN A 530 -4.42 -30.38 19.06
CA GLN A 530 -3.01 -30.31 18.67
C GLN A 530 -2.26 -29.17 19.37
N LEU A 531 -2.85 -27.97 19.45
CA LEU A 531 -2.27 -26.84 20.16
C LEU A 531 -2.12 -27.13 21.67
N HIS A 532 -3.15 -27.71 22.29
CA HIS A 532 -3.14 -28.06 23.70
C HIS A 532 -2.02 -29.06 24.05
N LEU A 533 -1.85 -30.11 23.24
CA LEU A 533 -0.82 -31.12 23.44
C LEU A 533 0.59 -30.52 23.35
N ARG A 534 0.82 -29.58 22.43
CA ARG A 534 2.11 -28.88 22.29
C ARG A 534 2.45 -28.03 23.52
N THR A 535 1.47 -27.40 24.14
CA THR A 535 1.69 -26.57 25.34
C THR A 535 1.98 -27.40 26.59
N GLN A 536 1.42 -28.61 26.70
CA GLN A 536 1.58 -29.45 27.90
C GLN A 536 2.80 -30.39 27.89
N GLY A 537 3.49 -30.56 26.75
CA GLY A 537 4.80 -31.25 26.69
C GLY A 537 4.83 -32.73 27.10
N GLY A 538 3.68 -33.40 27.23
CA GLY A 538 3.59 -34.80 27.70
C GLY A 538 3.00 -35.76 26.65
N PRO A 539 3.32 -37.07 26.70
CA PRO A 539 2.65 -38.08 25.88
C PRO A 539 1.16 -38.16 26.21
N GLU A 540 0.34 -38.63 25.26
CA GLU A 540 -1.10 -38.79 25.45
C GLU A 540 -1.40 -39.53 26.76
N SER A 541 -1.93 -38.82 27.76
CA SER A 541 -2.55 -39.49 28.91
C SER A 541 -3.74 -40.27 28.37
N SER A 542 -3.57 -41.58 28.28
CA SER A 542 -4.57 -42.54 27.84
C SER A 542 -5.88 -42.32 28.63
N ALA A 543 -7.00 -42.20 27.89
CA ALA A 543 -8.40 -42.16 28.35
C ALA A 543 -9.10 -40.79 28.51
N ALA A 544 -8.80 -39.78 27.69
CA ALA A 544 -9.67 -38.61 27.52
C ALA A 544 -10.47 -38.71 26.20
N HIS A 545 -11.79 -38.50 26.25
CA HIS A 545 -12.65 -38.49 25.07
C HIS A 545 -12.12 -37.49 24.02
N PRO A 546 -12.05 -37.84 22.72
CA PRO A 546 -11.34 -37.05 21.70
C PRO A 546 -11.85 -35.61 21.57
N ASP A 547 -13.13 -35.38 21.84
CA ASP A 547 -13.76 -34.06 21.76
C ASP A 547 -13.59 -33.19 23.01
N VAL A 548 -13.13 -33.72 24.16
CA VAL A 548 -13.25 -33.03 25.45
C VAL A 548 -12.55 -31.67 25.47
N ILE A 549 -11.40 -31.57 24.79
CA ILE A 549 -10.64 -30.32 24.68
C ILE A 549 -11.40 -29.32 23.80
N GLY A 550 -11.94 -29.78 22.66
CA GLY A 550 -12.72 -28.94 21.76
C GLY A 550 -14.03 -28.46 22.38
N ASP A 551 -14.75 -29.35 23.07
CA ASP A 551 -15.97 -29.01 23.81
C ASP A 551 -15.67 -28.04 24.97
N ARG A 552 -14.50 -28.14 25.61
CA ARG A 552 -14.10 -27.19 26.66
C ARG A 552 -13.71 -25.82 26.10
N CYS A 553 -12.90 -25.78 25.05
CA CYS A 553 -12.28 -24.55 24.56
C CYS A 553 -13.15 -23.77 23.57
N LEU A 554 -13.84 -24.47 22.67
CA LEU A 554 -14.58 -23.87 21.55
C LEU A 554 -16.08 -24.15 21.60
N GLY A 555 -16.47 -25.31 22.15
CA GLY A 555 -17.85 -25.82 22.17
C GLY A 555 -18.92 -24.80 22.54
N PRO A 556 -18.82 -24.09 23.69
CA PRO A 556 -19.80 -23.10 24.11
C PRO A 556 -20.05 -22.03 23.04
N CYS A 557 -18.97 -21.47 22.48
CA CYS A 557 -19.05 -20.41 21.48
C CYS A 557 -19.64 -20.92 20.17
N LEU A 558 -19.18 -22.09 19.69
CA LEU A 558 -19.67 -22.71 18.45
C LEU A 558 -21.14 -23.15 18.55
N ALA A 559 -21.63 -23.48 19.74
CA ALA A 559 -23.01 -23.90 19.96
C ALA A 559 -23.95 -22.71 20.23
N LEU A 560 -23.51 -21.71 20.99
CA LEU A 560 -24.38 -20.64 21.49
C LEU A 560 -24.27 -19.33 20.69
N CYS A 561 -23.11 -19.01 20.12
CA CYS A 561 -22.91 -17.80 19.32
C CYS A 561 -22.01 -18.04 18.08
N PRO A 562 -22.36 -19.03 17.21
CA PRO A 562 -21.58 -19.36 16.02
C PRO A 562 -21.40 -18.18 15.04
N GLU A 563 -22.28 -17.18 15.09
CA GLU A 563 -22.28 -16.00 14.23
C GLU A 563 -21.07 -15.07 14.41
N TYR A 564 -20.37 -15.17 15.55
CA TYR A 564 -19.11 -14.47 15.84
C TYR A 564 -17.89 -15.40 15.81
N SER A 565 -18.00 -16.53 15.10
CA SER A 565 -16.88 -17.44 14.88
C SER A 565 -16.40 -17.34 13.44
N PHE A 566 -15.12 -17.03 13.26
CA PHE A 566 -14.46 -16.96 11.95
C PHE A 566 -13.35 -17.98 11.86
N ILE A 567 -13.20 -18.54 10.67
CA ILE A 567 -12.26 -19.60 10.33
C ILE A 567 -11.23 -19.03 9.39
N LEU A 568 -9.97 -19.34 9.68
CA LEU A 568 -8.85 -19.14 8.80
C LEU A 568 -8.46 -20.48 8.19
N GLU A 569 -8.44 -20.52 6.87
CA GLU A 569 -8.03 -21.68 6.09
C GLU A 569 -7.01 -21.30 5.03
N ASP A 570 -6.16 -22.25 4.69
CA ASP A 570 -5.25 -22.20 3.55
C ASP A 570 -5.42 -23.47 2.70
N GLU A 571 -4.52 -23.68 1.74
CA GLU A 571 -4.54 -24.82 0.82
C GLU A 571 -4.50 -26.19 1.52
N LEU A 572 -3.99 -26.27 2.75
CA LEU A 572 -3.93 -27.50 3.55
C LEU A 572 -5.16 -27.71 4.45
N GLY A 573 -6.07 -26.73 4.52
CA GLY A 573 -7.27 -26.76 5.36
C GLY A 573 -7.27 -25.71 6.46
N VAL A 574 -8.01 -25.98 7.55
CA VAL A 574 -8.17 -25.04 8.67
C VAL A 574 -6.85 -24.89 9.43
N CYS A 575 -6.37 -23.65 9.53
CA CYS A 575 -5.13 -23.31 10.22
C CYS A 575 -5.29 -22.24 11.32
N GLY A 576 -6.50 -21.71 11.50
CA GLY A 576 -6.82 -20.88 12.65
C GLY A 576 -8.31 -20.60 12.82
N CYS A 577 -8.68 -20.03 13.96
CA CYS A 577 -10.00 -19.52 14.23
C CYS A 577 -9.98 -18.38 15.24
N VAL A 578 -10.96 -17.50 15.13
CA VAL A 578 -11.26 -16.53 16.17
C VAL A 578 -12.74 -16.64 16.53
N LEU A 579 -13.04 -16.66 17.83
CA LEU A 579 -14.39 -16.78 18.35
C LEU A 579 -14.67 -15.57 19.23
N GLY A 580 -15.83 -14.96 19.03
CA GLY A 580 -16.32 -13.86 19.84
C GLY A 580 -17.62 -14.21 20.57
N ILE A 581 -17.81 -13.51 21.66
CA ILE A 581 -19.05 -13.43 22.43
C ILE A 581 -19.44 -11.96 22.43
N LEU A 582 -20.65 -11.63 21.95
CA LEU A 582 -21.11 -10.23 21.91
C LEU A 582 -21.38 -9.69 23.32
N ASP A 583 -22.14 -10.42 24.12
CA ASP A 583 -22.53 -10.06 25.48
C ASP A 583 -22.25 -11.22 26.43
N VAL A 584 -21.22 -11.07 27.26
CA VAL A 584 -20.74 -12.13 28.17
C VAL A 584 -21.79 -12.51 29.20
N ARG A 585 -22.62 -11.57 29.66
CA ARG A 585 -23.67 -11.83 30.68
C ARG A 585 -24.75 -12.78 30.14
N SER A 586 -25.27 -12.47 28.96
CA SER A 586 -26.30 -13.26 28.28
C SER A 586 -25.75 -14.61 27.86
N PHE A 587 -24.49 -14.64 27.40
CA PHE A 587 -23.81 -15.89 27.07
C PHE A 587 -23.63 -16.81 28.29
N ALA A 588 -23.17 -16.28 29.43
CA ALA A 588 -22.99 -17.04 30.66
C ALA A 588 -24.31 -17.69 31.14
N LYS A 589 -25.43 -16.93 31.11
CA LYS A 589 -26.77 -17.45 31.43
C LYS A 589 -27.17 -18.60 30.51
N ARG A 590 -26.97 -18.45 29.18
CA ARG A 590 -27.27 -19.51 28.20
C ARG A 590 -26.37 -20.74 28.38
N CYS A 591 -25.10 -20.51 28.70
CA CYS A 591 -24.12 -21.57 28.95
C CYS A 591 -24.52 -22.41 30.18
N GLN A 592 -24.88 -21.76 31.29
CA GLN A 592 -25.38 -22.43 32.49
C GLN A 592 -26.69 -23.19 32.25
N ALA A 593 -27.61 -22.62 31.47
CA ALA A 593 -28.92 -23.22 31.23
C ALA A 593 -28.90 -24.41 30.26
N SER A 594 -27.99 -24.43 29.27
CA SER A 594 -28.06 -25.38 28.15
C SER A 594 -26.77 -26.14 27.88
N TRP A 595 -25.61 -25.48 27.91
CA TRP A 595 -24.34 -26.10 27.54
C TRP A 595 -23.74 -26.94 28.67
N ILE A 596 -23.68 -26.40 29.90
CA ILE A 596 -23.11 -27.09 31.06
C ILE A 596 -23.88 -28.39 31.37
N PRO A 597 -25.22 -28.41 31.40
CA PRO A 597 -25.98 -29.65 31.59
C PRO A 597 -25.64 -30.70 30.52
N ALA A 598 -25.66 -30.32 29.23
CA ALA A 598 -25.33 -31.23 28.13
C ALA A 598 -23.91 -31.79 28.21
N MET A 599 -22.94 -31.00 28.68
CA MET A 599 -21.56 -31.47 28.89
C MET A 599 -21.44 -32.41 30.07
N ARG A 600 -22.21 -32.22 31.16
CA ARG A 600 -22.26 -33.15 32.28
C ARG A 600 -22.83 -34.52 31.87
N ASP A 601 -23.82 -34.52 30.99
CA ASP A 601 -24.38 -35.74 30.42
C ASP A 601 -23.39 -36.44 29.48
N LYS A 602 -22.69 -35.68 28.63
CA LYS A 602 -21.66 -36.20 27.72
C LYS A 602 -20.43 -36.72 28.46
N TYR A 603 -20.07 -36.11 29.59
CA TYR A 603 -18.86 -36.40 30.37
C TYR A 603 -19.18 -36.62 31.86
N PRO A 604 -19.73 -37.79 32.24
CA PRO A 604 -20.09 -38.07 33.62
C PRO A 604 -18.83 -38.10 34.54
N PRO A 605 -18.91 -37.54 35.76
CA PRO A 605 -17.77 -37.47 36.67
C PRO A 605 -17.34 -38.87 37.16
N LYS A 606 -16.03 -39.15 37.18
CA LYS A 606 -15.48 -40.39 37.75
C LYS A 606 -15.48 -40.32 39.29
N MET A 607 -15.76 -41.46 39.93
CA MET A 607 -16.07 -41.57 41.38
C MET A 607 -14.91 -41.26 42.35
N ASN A 608 -13.67 -41.09 41.90
CA ASN A 608 -12.53 -40.75 42.76
C ASN A 608 -11.55 -39.85 42.01
N GLY A 609 -11.36 -38.62 42.49
CA GLY A 609 -10.29 -37.70 42.09
C GLY A 609 -10.66 -36.73 40.97
N THR A 610 -10.80 -35.46 41.36
CA THR A 610 -10.71 -34.24 40.54
C THR A 610 -11.63 -34.17 39.32
N HIS A 611 -12.65 -33.31 39.39
CA HIS A 611 -13.40 -32.87 38.20
C HIS A 611 -12.41 -32.54 37.07
N PRO A 612 -12.65 -32.95 35.82
CA PRO A 612 -11.90 -32.43 34.69
C PRO A 612 -12.28 -30.97 34.51
N ASN A 613 -11.73 -30.11 35.37
CA ASN A 613 -11.77 -28.66 35.42
C ASN A 613 -12.83 -28.05 34.48
N THR A 614 -14.12 -28.23 34.81
CA THR A 614 -15.13 -27.23 34.52
C THR A 614 -14.75 -26.05 35.40
N GLN A 615 -13.71 -25.31 35.00
CA GLN A 615 -13.50 -23.97 35.53
C GLN A 615 -14.84 -23.28 35.36
N ASP A 616 -15.46 -22.92 36.48
CA ASP A 616 -16.51 -21.92 36.49
C ASP A 616 -16.04 -20.82 35.52
N GLN A 617 -16.88 -20.50 34.54
CA GLN A 617 -16.72 -19.24 33.81
C GLN A 617 -16.94 -18.16 34.87
N GLY A 618 -15.86 -17.82 35.58
CA GLY A 618 -15.89 -16.92 36.72
C GLY A 618 -16.59 -15.64 36.31
N GLU A 619 -17.51 -15.20 37.14
CA GLU A 619 -18.21 -13.94 36.93
C GLU A 619 -17.17 -12.82 36.83
N TYR A 620 -17.08 -12.21 35.65
CA TYR A 620 -16.26 -11.03 35.46
C TYR A 620 -16.92 -9.85 36.19
N PRO A 621 -16.13 -8.95 36.79
CA PRO A 621 -16.69 -7.82 37.54
C PRO A 621 -17.53 -6.93 36.62
N ASP A 622 -18.61 -6.36 37.16
CA ASP A 622 -19.53 -5.51 36.41
C ASP A 622 -18.85 -4.31 35.77
N SER A 623 -17.81 -3.77 36.42
CA SER A 623 -16.99 -2.67 35.92
C SER A 623 -16.24 -3.02 34.63
N LEU A 624 -15.74 -4.25 34.50
CA LEU A 624 -15.11 -4.72 33.27
C LEU A 624 -16.15 -4.84 32.16
N LEU A 625 -17.26 -5.52 32.44
CA LEU A 625 -18.30 -5.80 31.45
C LEU A 625 -19.08 -4.55 31.01
N TYR A 626 -19.05 -3.49 31.80
CA TYR A 626 -19.62 -2.19 31.42
C TYR A 626 -18.88 -1.56 30.22
N HIS A 627 -17.54 -1.59 30.24
CA HIS A 627 -16.72 -1.05 29.16
C HIS A 627 -16.41 -2.07 28.06
N PHE A 628 -16.30 -3.35 28.42
CA PHE A 628 -15.92 -4.44 27.53
C PHE A 628 -16.96 -5.58 27.60
N PRO A 629 -18.16 -5.38 27.04
CA PRO A 629 -19.24 -6.38 27.09
C PRO A 629 -18.91 -7.65 26.29
N SER A 630 -18.02 -7.56 25.31
CA SER A 630 -17.64 -8.67 24.45
C SER A 630 -16.37 -9.38 24.91
N GLN A 631 -16.27 -10.67 24.63
CA GLN A 631 -15.06 -11.46 24.85
C GLN A 631 -14.60 -12.09 23.54
N LEU A 632 -13.29 -12.24 23.34
CA LEU A 632 -12.74 -13.00 22.21
C LEU A 632 -11.74 -14.07 22.63
N ARG A 633 -11.55 -15.04 21.73
CA ARG A 633 -10.51 -16.06 21.78
C ARG A 633 -9.93 -16.25 20.37
N LEU A 634 -8.61 -16.15 20.25
CA LEU A 634 -7.87 -16.34 19.00
C LEU A 634 -6.95 -17.56 19.13
N ASP A 635 -7.12 -18.55 18.25
CA ASP A 635 -6.26 -19.72 18.15
C ASP A 635 -5.77 -19.88 16.70
N ALA A 636 -4.47 -20.05 16.51
CA ALA A 636 -3.87 -20.26 15.20
C ALA A 636 -2.71 -21.27 15.32
N LEU A 637 -2.49 -22.04 14.26
CA LEU A 637 -1.35 -22.94 14.16
C LEU A 637 -0.04 -22.13 14.06
N PRO A 638 1.04 -22.54 14.73
CA PRO A 638 2.32 -21.82 14.68
C PRO A 638 3.01 -21.90 13.31
N GLU A 639 2.57 -22.78 12.41
CA GLU A 639 3.09 -22.94 11.05
C GLU A 639 2.59 -21.86 10.05
N LEU A 640 1.91 -20.82 10.53
CA LEU A 640 1.54 -19.67 9.70
C LEU A 640 2.79 -18.94 9.23
N VAL A 641 2.95 -18.86 7.89
CA VAL A 641 4.09 -18.19 7.25
C VAL A 641 3.92 -16.66 7.28
N ASP A 642 2.68 -16.19 7.25
CA ASP A 642 2.35 -14.77 7.28
C ASP A 642 1.59 -14.46 8.57
N ILE A 643 2.26 -13.78 9.50
CA ILE A 643 1.68 -13.39 10.79
C ILE A 643 0.60 -12.28 10.66
N SER A 644 0.57 -11.55 9.55
CA SER A 644 -0.47 -10.53 9.32
C SER A 644 -1.85 -11.11 9.24
N ILE A 645 -1.96 -12.38 8.86
CA ILE A 645 -3.23 -13.09 8.71
C ILE A 645 -3.95 -13.26 10.04
N SER A 646 -3.20 -13.46 11.14
CA SER A 646 -3.79 -13.48 12.48
C SER A 646 -4.39 -12.12 12.86
N ARG A 647 -3.75 -11.02 12.44
CA ARG A 647 -4.31 -9.66 12.57
C ARG A 647 -5.57 -9.52 11.72
N THR A 648 -5.54 -9.88 10.44
CA THR A 648 -6.70 -9.84 9.53
C THR A 648 -7.89 -10.65 10.08
N LEU A 649 -7.62 -11.84 10.63
CA LEU A 649 -8.63 -12.71 11.24
C LEU A 649 -9.27 -12.04 12.46
N LEU A 650 -8.45 -11.48 13.36
CA LEU A 650 -8.93 -10.75 14.52
C LEU A 650 -9.75 -9.51 14.08
N THR A 651 -9.25 -8.71 13.14
CA THR A 651 -9.95 -7.54 12.60
C THR A 651 -11.32 -7.90 12.02
N ALA A 652 -11.46 -9.05 11.35
CA ALA A 652 -12.76 -9.53 10.86
C ALA A 652 -13.77 -9.76 11.99
N LEU A 653 -13.35 -10.34 13.12
CA LEU A 653 -14.21 -10.47 14.30
C LEU A 653 -14.54 -9.11 14.92
N LEU A 654 -13.55 -8.24 15.11
CA LEU A 654 -13.76 -6.91 15.69
C LEU A 654 -14.77 -6.10 14.86
N THR A 655 -14.65 -6.18 13.53
CA THR A 655 -15.59 -5.58 12.59
C THR A 655 -17.02 -6.06 12.83
N ALA A 656 -17.22 -7.37 13.01
CA ALA A 656 -18.53 -7.96 13.30
C ALA A 656 -19.10 -7.58 14.67
N LEU A 657 -18.27 -7.54 15.71
CA LEU A 657 -18.69 -7.13 17.06
C LEU A 657 -19.10 -5.66 17.09
N LYS A 658 -18.29 -4.78 16.49
CA LYS A 658 -18.57 -3.35 16.36
C LYS A 658 -19.84 -3.09 15.54
N ALA A 659 -20.04 -3.80 14.44
CA ALA A 659 -21.26 -3.72 13.62
C ALA A 659 -22.54 -4.05 14.42
N ASN A 660 -22.43 -4.91 15.44
CA ASN A 660 -23.53 -5.32 16.32
C ASN A 660 -23.55 -4.58 17.67
N GLY A 661 -22.94 -3.40 17.73
CA GLY A 661 -23.09 -2.47 18.85
C GLY A 661 -22.17 -2.71 20.05
N SER A 662 -21.19 -3.61 19.94
CA SER A 662 -20.18 -3.74 20.99
C SER A 662 -19.30 -2.50 21.07
N GLN A 663 -19.13 -1.97 22.28
CA GLN A 663 -18.28 -0.80 22.56
C GLN A 663 -16.85 -1.20 22.95
N GLY A 664 -16.64 -2.47 23.31
CA GLY A 664 -15.35 -2.95 23.76
C GLY A 664 -15.32 -4.47 23.86
N VAL A 665 -14.12 -5.01 23.71
CA VAL A 665 -13.86 -6.45 23.76
C VAL A 665 -12.66 -6.73 24.66
N PHE A 666 -12.68 -7.85 25.37
CA PHE A 666 -11.52 -8.32 26.13
C PHE A 666 -11.16 -9.77 25.81
N CYS A 667 -9.95 -10.17 26.19
CA CYS A 667 -9.49 -11.56 26.18
C CYS A 667 -8.60 -11.85 27.37
N GLU A 668 -8.42 -13.14 27.67
CA GLU A 668 -7.49 -13.60 28.71
C GLU A 668 -6.26 -14.22 28.05
N VAL A 669 -5.08 -13.85 28.54
CA VAL A 669 -3.80 -14.33 28.04
C VAL A 669 -2.94 -14.80 29.21
N GLN A 670 -2.20 -15.89 29.04
CA GLN A 670 -1.28 -16.34 30.07
C GLN A 670 -0.10 -15.37 30.19
N PRO A 671 0.36 -14.99 31.40
CA PRO A 671 1.49 -14.09 31.57
C PRO A 671 2.79 -14.62 30.94
N THR A 672 2.90 -15.93 30.79
CA THR A 672 4.04 -16.61 30.15
C THR A 672 4.03 -16.50 28.63
N ASP A 673 2.89 -16.19 27.99
CA ASP A 673 2.73 -16.08 26.54
C ASP A 673 3.08 -14.66 26.06
N ARG A 674 4.37 -14.30 26.15
CA ARG A 674 4.88 -12.97 25.79
C ARG A 674 4.57 -12.58 24.34
N GLN A 675 4.60 -13.55 23.42
CA GLN A 675 4.32 -13.30 22.00
C GLN A 675 2.87 -12.87 21.77
N ARG A 676 1.90 -13.53 22.42
CA ARG A 676 0.49 -13.15 22.31
C ARG A 676 0.20 -11.81 22.99
N LEU A 677 0.85 -11.52 24.13
CA LEU A 677 0.75 -10.21 24.79
C LEU A 677 1.24 -9.09 23.85
N GLU A 678 2.45 -9.22 23.31
CA GLU A 678 3.03 -8.23 22.39
C GLU A 678 2.17 -8.05 21.13
N PHE A 679 1.68 -9.15 20.56
CA PHE A 679 0.78 -9.13 19.41
C PHE A 679 -0.49 -8.32 19.68
N LEU A 680 -1.18 -8.58 20.79
CA LEU A 680 -2.42 -7.87 21.14
C LEU A 680 -2.17 -6.41 21.51
N THR A 681 -1.09 -6.10 22.20
CA THR A 681 -0.72 -4.70 22.51
C THR A 681 -0.45 -3.89 21.24
N LYS A 682 0.22 -4.46 20.23
CA LYS A 682 0.39 -3.82 18.91
C LYS A 682 -0.93 -3.59 18.16
N LEU A 683 -1.99 -4.29 18.56
CA LEU A 683 -3.36 -4.11 18.06
C LEU A 683 -4.21 -3.24 19.00
N GLY A 684 -3.58 -2.48 19.90
CA GLY A 684 -4.23 -1.53 20.79
C GLY A 684 -5.02 -2.17 21.94
N PHE A 685 -4.73 -3.42 22.30
CA PHE A 685 -5.24 -3.98 23.55
C PHE A 685 -4.38 -3.52 24.74
N LEU A 686 -5.04 -3.14 25.82
CA LEU A 686 -4.42 -2.67 27.05
C LEU A 686 -4.71 -3.62 28.21
N GLU A 687 -3.76 -3.75 29.12
CA GLU A 687 -3.95 -4.54 30.33
C GLU A 687 -4.96 -3.88 31.27
N ILE A 688 -5.95 -4.66 31.71
CA ILE A 688 -6.96 -4.23 32.67
C ILE A 688 -6.64 -4.86 34.01
N LEU A 689 -6.26 -4.01 34.97
CA LEU A 689 -6.00 -4.43 36.34
C LEU A 689 -7.28 -4.98 36.97
N ARG A 690 -7.24 -6.25 37.38
CA ARG A 690 -8.33 -6.86 38.15
C ARG A 690 -8.28 -6.31 39.57
N GLY A 691 -9.23 -5.47 39.95
CA GLY A 691 -9.46 -5.18 41.36
C GLY A 691 -9.88 -6.46 42.09
N GLU A 692 -9.11 -6.86 43.13
CA GLU A 692 -9.38 -7.93 44.13
C GLU A 692 -10.02 -9.26 43.67
N ALA A 693 -9.96 -9.63 42.40
CA ALA A 693 -10.54 -10.88 41.91
C ALA A 693 -9.56 -12.05 42.12
N ARG A 694 -9.84 -12.87 43.13
CA ARG A 694 -9.11 -14.11 43.45
C ARG A 694 -9.15 -15.12 42.28
N SER A 695 -8.01 -15.76 42.01
CA SER A 695 -7.83 -17.12 41.43
C SER A 695 -7.63 -17.36 39.92
N ARG A 696 -7.51 -16.35 39.04
CA ARG A 696 -7.02 -16.59 37.65
C ARG A 696 -5.61 -16.06 37.46
N GLU A 697 -4.69 -16.94 37.08
CA GLU A 697 -3.29 -16.61 36.74
C GLU A 697 -3.17 -15.81 35.41
N GLY A 698 -4.25 -15.63 34.65
CA GLY A 698 -4.26 -14.95 33.35
C GLY A 698 -4.42 -13.43 33.40
N VAL A 699 -3.64 -12.73 32.56
CA VAL A 699 -3.75 -11.28 32.29
C VAL A 699 -5.01 -11.01 31.45
N VAL A 700 -5.77 -9.97 31.80
CA VAL A 700 -6.91 -9.50 30.99
C VAL A 700 -6.46 -8.34 30.13
N LEU A 701 -6.65 -8.49 28.82
CA LEU A 701 -6.39 -7.43 27.85
C LEU A 701 -7.71 -6.97 27.24
N GLY A 702 -7.98 -5.66 27.22
CA GLY A 702 -9.18 -5.08 26.63
C GLY A 702 -8.89 -4.01 25.58
N ARG A 703 -9.82 -3.85 24.64
CA ARG A 703 -9.79 -2.88 23.54
C ARG A 703 -11.17 -2.28 23.33
N LEU A 704 -11.24 -0.96 23.22
CA LEU A 704 -12.46 -0.26 22.78
C LEU A 704 -12.62 -0.40 21.26
N LEU A 705 -13.87 -0.49 20.81
CA LEU A 705 -14.23 -0.71 19.40
C LEU A 705 -14.86 0.52 18.77
#